data_AF-A0A3N5YDZ6-F1
#
_entry.id   AF-A0A3N5YDZ6-F1
#
_cell.length_a   1.000
_cell.length_b   1.000
_cell.length_c   1.000
_cell.angle_alpha   90.00
_cell.angle_beta   90.00
_cell.angle_gamma   90.00
#
_symmetry.space_group_name_H-M   'P 1'
#
loop_
_entity.id
_entity.type
_entity.pdbx_description
1 polymer ?
#
loop_
_entity_poly.entity_id
_entity_poly.type
_entity_poly.pdbx_seq_one_letter_code
_entity_poly.pdbx_strand_id
1 'polypeptide(L)'
;MTAKHSAVVALLAAALALPVHLLADPPGPRPNDSKARAEAGPSPRERVPIVLLRRSAKKAPDGSGADVLVGADSAKDDIARQVEAMMLRPSGFSQLVLRLDRYTKQYLLEDSSLPAGRRAALEQPAYLFLSDRQGGFPAEHFWLEQADGTLKEMRDVPFVDTVVDGRDLDSGSIDGPEQIYAHELGHLIMAALAGTAPHKASSAMHFMTVRTDPWYAFTEGFGEHFQPMALDHYRGEVPAARRNPPPSDLERFWQPRFAREQVEGCWICPANLRFVWWHGRGEQRMRDAPLRENLFVHESTMPAALAGDARPPTEVRMYRDVIPPSAGGPLKNASQMLSSEAVIATLFHRLASSERLRGAYREPSFYRPFLRGAQRDDLDRLGPQAVINPVENVYLKLFDVLHHGFQWNDAPAISFVSAWASRFPEDAPAVYDVFLDVTRGVTVARGAASAHLTAGYLAGLREQLLAGTARLDGNLGHPLWIVSPGMQFGMGLYRYVPLPQSFTLDLNAADVADLRAVPGVSAALAGAIVRERNARGAFDSVAALAGVPGMTPELQATFKAGFDRMQERFRRAAARTEQRASNPTWMMNYLVLMVKGAYYAAAAWQAARALVVAGIGYLFVMWLARRMAGERPVPPAGKRRRVRRGLAALTRGAAVAAAPLAVSAILYSRGFFPTPASMAAIGVALGLAAWGIDSVRQSGERRRSVTLSRAAALVIASAIIGAMY
;
A
#
# COMPACT_ATOMS: atom_id res chain seq x y z
N MET A 1 43.25 30.97 -40.98
CA MET A 1 43.07 31.18 -39.53
C MET A 1 42.19 32.41 -39.32
N THR A 2 41.34 32.36 -38.30
CA THR A 2 40.37 33.39 -37.83
C THR A 2 39.27 33.86 -38.79
N ALA A 3 38.27 32.99 -38.99
CA ALA A 3 36.88 33.39 -39.31
C ALA A 3 35.96 32.16 -39.11
N LYS A 4 35.26 32.12 -37.97
CA LYS A 4 34.08 31.28 -37.62
C LYS A 4 34.06 31.14 -36.10
N HIS A 5 33.39 32.05 -35.38
CA HIS A 5 32.85 31.89 -34.01
C HIS A 5 32.09 33.17 -33.55
N SER A 6 31.22 33.76 -34.39
CA SER A 6 30.40 34.93 -33.98
C SER A 6 29.02 35.02 -34.65
N ALA A 7 28.35 33.87 -34.88
CA ALA A 7 27.05 33.84 -35.58
C ALA A 7 25.90 33.14 -34.83
N VAL A 8 26.07 32.75 -33.56
CA VAL A 8 25.00 32.05 -32.80
C VAL A 8 24.52 32.80 -31.56
N VAL A 9 25.18 33.91 -31.19
CA VAL A 9 24.82 34.72 -30.01
C VAL A 9 23.93 35.93 -30.37
N ALA A 10 23.68 36.20 -31.66
CA ALA A 10 22.95 37.38 -32.13
C ALA A 10 21.45 37.16 -32.43
N LEU A 11 20.86 36.02 -32.06
CA LEU A 11 19.50 35.64 -32.48
C LEU A 11 18.48 35.43 -31.34
N LEU A 12 18.80 35.84 -30.10
CA LEU A 12 17.89 35.71 -28.95
C LEU A 12 17.59 37.02 -28.19
N ALA A 13 18.01 38.17 -28.72
CA ALA A 13 17.90 39.47 -28.04
C ALA A 13 16.98 40.50 -28.75
N ALA A 14 16.02 40.06 -29.57
CA ALA A 14 15.15 40.97 -30.34
C ALA A 14 13.67 40.51 -30.38
N ALA A 15 13.01 40.44 -29.22
CA ALA A 15 11.54 40.32 -29.15
C ALA A 15 10.94 40.99 -27.89
N LEU A 16 11.49 42.13 -27.46
CA LEU A 16 10.89 43.01 -26.45
C LEU A 16 11.11 44.46 -26.92
N ALA A 17 10.09 45.07 -27.55
CA ALA A 17 9.68 46.47 -27.39
C ALA A 17 8.75 47.00 -28.51
N LEU A 18 7.51 47.33 -28.09
CA LEU A 18 6.66 48.49 -28.49
C LEU A 18 5.92 48.49 -29.85
N PRO A 19 4.84 49.30 -30.07
CA PRO A 19 3.97 50.07 -29.15
C PRO A 19 2.45 49.95 -29.43
N VAL A 20 1.67 50.55 -28.52
CA VAL A 20 0.21 50.79 -28.55
C VAL A 20 -0.14 52.05 -29.35
N HIS A 21 -1.18 52.02 -30.19
CA HIS A 21 -2.13 53.14 -30.36
C HIS A 21 -3.44 52.79 -31.10
N LEU A 22 -4.56 53.12 -30.42
CA LEU A 22 -5.77 53.83 -30.87
C LEU A 22 -6.53 53.33 -32.12
N LEU A 23 -7.65 52.64 -31.88
CA LEU A 23 -8.90 52.86 -32.61
C LEU A 23 -10.07 52.88 -31.60
N ALA A 24 -10.86 53.94 -31.65
CA ALA A 24 -12.01 54.19 -30.79
C ALA A 24 -13.29 53.73 -31.49
N ASP A 25 -14.14 53.00 -30.76
CA ASP A 25 -15.54 52.75 -31.10
C ASP A 25 -16.46 53.36 -30.01
N PRO A 26 -17.69 53.80 -30.37
CA PRO A 26 -18.53 54.64 -29.53
C PRO A 26 -19.20 53.87 -28.36
N PRO A 27 -19.65 54.56 -27.30
CA PRO A 27 -20.14 53.90 -26.10
C PRO A 27 -21.54 53.30 -26.32
N GLY A 28 -21.61 51.97 -26.34
CA GLY A 28 -22.85 51.22 -26.18
C GLY A 28 -23.38 51.28 -24.73
N PRO A 29 -24.67 51.00 -24.49
CA PRO A 29 -25.32 51.21 -23.20
C PRO A 29 -24.71 50.30 -22.12
N ARG A 30 -24.53 50.86 -20.92
CA ARG A 30 -23.95 50.19 -19.75
C ARG A 30 -24.66 48.85 -19.51
N PRO A 31 -23.92 47.73 -19.36
CA PRO A 31 -24.55 46.46 -19.06
C PRO A 31 -25.16 46.50 -17.66
N ASN A 32 -26.39 46.04 -17.59
CA ASN A 32 -27.19 45.87 -16.39
C ASN A 32 -26.39 45.11 -15.32
N ASP A 33 -26.32 45.62 -14.09
CA ASP A 33 -25.57 45.04 -12.95
C ASP A 33 -25.97 43.59 -12.60
N SER A 34 -27.05 43.08 -13.19
CA SER A 34 -27.47 41.68 -13.08
C SER A 34 -26.58 40.69 -13.86
N LYS A 35 -25.91 41.12 -14.94
CA LYS A 35 -25.06 40.23 -15.76
C LYS A 35 -23.64 40.12 -15.22
N ALA A 36 -23.09 41.21 -14.65
CA ALA A 36 -21.76 41.20 -14.02
C ALA A 36 -21.71 40.38 -12.71
N ARG A 37 -22.86 40.15 -12.06
CA ARG A 37 -22.95 39.27 -10.87
C ARG A 37 -23.09 37.78 -11.19
N ALA A 38 -23.45 37.42 -12.42
CA ALA A 38 -23.48 36.03 -12.87
C ALA A 38 -22.09 35.50 -13.29
N GLU A 39 -21.13 36.40 -13.54
CA GLU A 39 -19.73 36.07 -13.88
C GLU A 39 -18.77 36.19 -12.68
N ALA A 40 -19.26 36.64 -11.52
CA ALA A 40 -18.53 36.46 -10.27
C ALA A 40 -18.52 34.97 -9.93
N GLY A 41 -17.42 34.29 -10.26
CA GLY A 41 -17.16 32.92 -9.81
C GLY A 41 -17.36 32.77 -8.29
N PRO A 42 -17.51 31.53 -7.78
CA PRO A 42 -17.79 31.31 -6.37
C PRO A 42 -16.80 32.08 -5.49
N SER A 43 -17.29 32.58 -4.34
CA SER A 43 -16.49 33.21 -3.28
C SER A 43 -15.13 32.51 -3.13
N PRO A 44 -14.00 33.24 -2.98
CA PRO A 44 -12.67 32.64 -2.86
C PRO A 44 -12.73 31.52 -1.83
N ARG A 45 -12.64 30.27 -2.30
CA ARG A 45 -12.90 29.10 -1.46
C ARG A 45 -11.95 29.14 -0.27
N GLU A 46 -12.51 29.01 0.92
CA GLU A 46 -11.76 29.06 2.17
C GLU A 46 -10.67 27.98 2.17
N ARG A 47 -9.43 28.40 2.41
CA ARG A 47 -8.29 27.51 2.60
C ARG A 47 -8.42 26.82 3.95
N VAL A 48 -8.42 25.50 3.95
CA VAL A 48 -8.48 24.71 5.20
C VAL A 48 -7.04 24.44 5.68
N PRO A 49 -6.70 24.80 6.92
CA PRO A 49 -5.37 24.56 7.47
C PRO A 49 -5.15 23.08 7.81
N ILE A 50 -3.88 22.69 7.83
CA ILE A 50 -3.39 21.40 8.32
C ILE A 50 -2.19 21.65 9.22
N VAL A 51 -2.03 20.84 10.27
CA VAL A 51 -0.88 20.91 11.17
C VAL A 51 0.07 19.76 10.84
N LEU A 52 1.28 20.09 10.40
CA LEU A 52 2.34 19.12 10.17
C LEU A 52 3.06 18.81 11.49
N LEU A 53 3.33 17.54 11.73
CA LEU A 53 3.94 17.05 12.96
C LEU A 53 5.25 16.32 12.67
N ARG A 54 6.18 16.40 13.62
CA ARG A 54 7.40 15.60 13.71
C ARG A 54 7.47 14.90 15.06
N ARG A 55 8.32 13.88 15.16
CA ARG A 55 8.57 13.17 16.41
C ARG A 55 9.32 14.10 17.37
N SER A 56 8.79 14.25 18.58
CA SER A 56 9.47 14.97 19.66
C SER A 56 10.63 14.14 20.22
N ALA A 57 11.62 14.83 20.80
CA ALA A 57 12.67 14.18 21.59
C ALA A 57 12.17 13.74 22.99
N LYS A 58 11.00 14.21 23.42
CA LYS A 58 10.39 13.88 24.72
C LYS A 58 9.70 12.52 24.69
N LYS A 59 9.38 12.02 25.88
CA LYS A 59 8.62 10.78 26.09
C LYS A 59 7.30 11.08 26.76
N ALA A 60 6.33 10.19 26.57
CA ALA A 60 5.00 10.33 27.14
C ALA A 60 5.10 10.43 28.68
N PRO A 61 4.45 11.42 29.33
CA PRO A 61 4.54 11.63 30.78
C PRO A 61 4.06 10.45 31.61
N ASP A 62 3.09 9.71 31.09
CA ASP A 62 2.45 8.56 31.73
C ASP A 62 3.23 7.25 31.55
N GLY A 63 4.39 7.29 30.88
CA GLY A 63 5.18 6.10 30.55
C GLY A 63 4.50 5.20 29.51
N SER A 64 3.42 5.65 28.88
CA SER A 64 2.80 4.94 27.78
C SER A 64 3.73 4.86 26.56
N GLY A 65 3.42 3.94 25.65
CA GLY A 65 4.06 3.87 24.34
C GLY A 65 3.40 4.80 23.30
N ALA A 66 2.61 5.79 23.73
CA ALA A 66 1.97 6.74 22.83
C ALA A 66 3.01 7.67 22.17
N ASP A 67 2.73 8.10 20.94
CA ASP A 67 3.62 9.00 20.22
C ASP A 67 3.63 10.39 20.87
N VAL A 68 4.84 10.94 21.05
CA VAL A 68 5.03 12.35 21.41
C VAL A 68 5.46 13.10 20.17
N LEU A 69 4.64 14.06 19.76
CA LEU A 69 4.74 14.79 18.51
C LEU A 69 4.91 16.29 18.80
N VAL A 70 5.58 16.99 17.90
CA VAL A 70 5.79 18.44 17.93
C VAL A 70 5.45 19.03 16.56
N GLY A 71 5.00 20.28 16.53
CA GLY A 71 4.79 20.98 15.26
C GLY A 71 6.06 20.99 14.41
N ALA A 72 5.94 20.66 13.12
CA ALA A 72 7.06 20.71 12.20
C ALA A 72 7.44 22.17 11.91
N ASP A 73 8.73 22.49 11.99
CA ASP A 73 9.26 23.82 11.66
C ASP A 73 9.65 23.86 10.18
N SER A 74 8.72 24.30 9.31
CA SER A 74 8.95 24.44 7.86
C SER A 74 10.12 25.37 7.50
N ALA A 75 10.59 26.22 8.41
CA ALA A 75 11.79 27.03 8.15
C ALA A 75 13.09 26.22 8.26
N LYS A 76 13.06 25.09 8.97
CA LYS A 76 14.23 24.22 9.23
C LYS A 76 14.10 22.82 8.61
N ASP A 77 12.92 22.45 8.17
CA ASP A 77 12.60 21.15 7.60
C ASP A 77 12.11 21.29 6.16
N ASP A 78 12.99 20.99 5.20
CA ASP A 78 12.71 21.11 3.77
C ASP A 78 11.57 20.18 3.30
N ILE A 79 11.39 19.03 3.95
CA ILE A 79 10.29 18.11 3.62
C ILE A 79 8.99 18.72 4.13
N ALA A 80 8.95 19.18 5.39
CA ALA A 80 7.76 19.83 5.95
C ALA A 80 7.36 21.06 5.13
N ARG A 81 8.32 21.90 4.72
CA ARG A 81 8.08 23.08 3.87
C ARG A 81 7.43 22.72 2.54
N GLN A 82 7.91 21.66 1.88
CA GLN A 82 7.37 21.23 0.59
C GLN A 82 6.00 20.56 0.73
N VAL A 83 5.82 19.71 1.75
CA VAL A 83 4.52 19.10 2.05
C VAL A 83 3.50 20.16 2.42
N GLU A 84 3.87 21.15 3.22
CA GLU A 84 3.00 22.28 3.58
C GLU A 84 2.57 23.06 2.33
N ALA A 85 3.52 23.43 1.47
CA ALA A 85 3.22 24.13 0.22
C ALA A 85 2.27 23.33 -0.69
N MET A 86 2.44 22.01 -0.75
CA MET A 86 1.56 21.10 -1.48
C MET A 86 0.15 21.05 -0.87
N MET A 87 0.05 20.79 0.44
CA MET A 87 -1.23 20.62 1.14
C MET A 87 -2.04 21.92 1.22
N LEU A 88 -1.37 23.08 1.23
CA LEU A 88 -2.01 24.40 1.28
C LEU A 88 -2.24 25.03 -0.10
N ARG A 89 -1.90 24.34 -1.20
CA ARG A 89 -2.19 24.83 -2.57
C ARG A 89 -3.71 24.97 -2.74
N PRO A 90 -4.27 26.18 -2.96
CA PRO A 90 -5.72 26.39 -2.96
C PRO A 90 -6.48 25.55 -3.99
N SER A 91 -5.86 25.35 -5.16
CA SER A 91 -6.38 24.51 -6.24
C SER A 91 -5.97 23.04 -6.12
N GLY A 92 -5.27 22.64 -5.06
CA GLY A 92 -4.83 21.26 -4.86
C GLY A 92 -5.96 20.33 -4.45
N PHE A 93 -5.78 19.04 -4.73
CA PHE A 93 -6.73 17.99 -4.34
C PHE A 93 -6.80 17.82 -2.81
N SER A 94 -5.69 17.99 -2.12
CA SER A 94 -5.57 18.05 -0.65
C SER A 94 -6.55 19.03 -0.05
N GLN A 95 -6.72 20.23 -0.64
CA GLN A 95 -7.69 21.21 -0.16
C GLN A 95 -9.15 20.75 -0.35
N LEU A 96 -9.45 19.93 -1.36
CA LEU A 96 -10.77 19.29 -1.46
C LEU A 96 -10.97 18.33 -0.28
N VAL A 97 -10.04 17.40 -0.05
CA VAL A 97 -10.20 16.37 1.00
C VAL A 97 -10.18 16.98 2.41
N LEU A 98 -9.37 18.02 2.65
CA LEU A 98 -9.40 18.78 3.90
C LEU A 98 -10.75 19.51 4.12
N ARG A 99 -11.38 20.03 3.05
CA ARG A 99 -12.75 20.55 3.16
C ARG A 99 -13.74 19.45 3.48
N LEU A 100 -13.60 18.25 2.91
CA LEU A 100 -14.44 17.10 3.21
C LEU A 100 -14.33 16.66 4.68
N ASP A 101 -13.11 16.61 5.25
CA ASP A 101 -12.89 16.37 6.69
C ASP A 101 -13.57 17.43 7.54
N ARG A 102 -13.39 18.71 7.19
CA ARG A 102 -14.03 19.82 7.89
C ARG A 102 -15.56 19.74 7.83
N TYR A 103 -16.13 19.45 6.67
CA TYR A 103 -17.58 19.26 6.53
C TYR A 103 -18.07 18.11 7.40
N THR A 104 -17.34 16.99 7.43
CA THR A 104 -17.64 15.84 8.30
C THR A 104 -17.63 16.23 9.77
N LYS A 105 -16.56 16.87 10.24
CA LYS A 105 -16.43 17.33 11.63
C LYS A 105 -17.54 18.30 12.00
N GLN A 106 -17.81 19.26 11.13
CA GLN A 106 -18.88 20.23 11.36
C GLN A 106 -20.26 19.58 11.40
N TYR A 107 -20.53 18.68 10.46
CA TYR A 107 -21.79 17.94 10.41
C TYR A 107 -22.04 17.14 11.70
N LEU A 108 -21.01 16.44 12.19
CA LEU A 108 -21.10 15.71 13.45
C LEU A 108 -21.29 16.66 14.64
N LEU A 109 -20.63 17.83 14.65
CA LEU A 109 -20.74 18.81 15.73
C LEU A 109 -22.13 19.42 15.91
N GLU A 110 -23.02 19.31 14.92
CA GLU A 110 -24.43 19.68 15.06
C GLU A 110 -25.20 18.74 16.01
N ASP A 111 -24.68 17.54 16.28
CA ASP A 111 -25.25 16.64 17.28
C ASP A 111 -24.96 17.16 18.70
N SER A 112 -26.01 17.72 19.30
CA SER A 112 -25.98 18.24 20.67
C SER A 112 -25.72 17.18 21.74
N SER A 113 -25.91 15.89 21.42
CA SER A 113 -25.69 14.77 22.35
C SER A 113 -24.25 14.29 22.44
N LEU A 114 -23.35 14.80 21.58
CA LEU A 114 -21.94 14.39 21.56
C LEU A 114 -21.24 14.65 22.90
N PRO A 115 -20.51 13.65 23.45
CA PRO A 115 -19.70 13.84 24.65
C PRO A 115 -18.65 14.95 24.48
N ALA A 116 -18.38 15.71 25.54
CA ALA A 116 -17.46 16.85 25.51
C ALA A 116 -16.05 16.49 24.97
N GLY A 117 -15.53 15.31 25.32
CA GLY A 117 -14.23 14.83 24.81
C GLY A 117 -14.24 14.61 23.29
N ARG A 118 -15.29 13.96 22.76
CA ARG A 118 -15.45 13.74 21.32
C ARG A 118 -15.68 15.05 20.57
N ARG A 119 -16.45 15.98 21.16
CA ARG A 119 -16.61 17.35 20.64
C ARG A 119 -15.26 18.06 20.54
N ALA A 120 -14.47 18.06 21.60
CA ALA A 120 -13.15 18.67 21.63
C ALA A 120 -12.19 18.06 20.59
N ALA A 121 -12.29 16.75 20.32
CA ALA A 121 -11.53 16.08 19.28
C ALA A 121 -11.95 16.51 17.86
N LEU A 122 -13.26 16.63 17.59
CA LEU A 122 -13.80 17.09 16.30
C LEU A 122 -13.50 18.57 16.02
N GLU A 123 -13.30 19.38 17.06
CA GLU A 123 -12.88 20.78 16.93
C GLU A 123 -11.39 20.93 16.57
N GLN A 124 -10.59 19.86 16.69
CA GLN A 124 -9.18 19.91 16.33
C GLN A 124 -8.97 19.99 14.80
N PRO A 125 -7.90 20.65 14.34
CA PRO A 125 -7.52 20.66 12.93
C PRO A 125 -7.13 19.25 12.45
N ALA A 126 -6.97 19.10 11.14
CA ALA A 126 -6.35 17.90 10.59
C ALA A 126 -4.85 17.90 10.91
N TYR A 127 -4.32 16.74 11.29
CA TYR A 127 -2.90 16.54 11.60
C TYR A 127 -2.27 15.53 10.63
N LEU A 128 -1.06 15.85 10.17
CA LEU A 128 -0.23 14.96 9.36
C LEU A 128 1.14 14.80 10.03
N PHE A 129 1.40 13.60 10.54
CA PHE A 129 2.68 13.23 11.11
C PHE A 129 3.63 12.75 10.00
N LEU A 130 4.70 13.53 9.80
CA LEU A 130 5.80 13.20 8.89
C LEU A 130 6.78 12.27 9.60
N SER A 131 6.49 10.97 9.56
CA SER A 131 7.22 9.95 10.31
C SER A 131 8.60 9.66 9.73
N ASP A 132 9.51 9.25 10.62
CA ASP A 132 10.93 8.97 10.37
C ASP A 132 11.22 7.47 10.16
N ARG A 133 10.27 6.58 10.47
CA ARG A 133 10.53 5.13 10.55
C ARG A 133 9.50 4.26 9.84
N GLN A 134 8.22 4.55 10.01
CA GLN A 134 7.07 3.77 9.51
C GLN A 134 5.84 4.69 9.44
N GLY A 135 4.98 4.54 8.43
CA GLY A 135 3.81 5.39 8.23
C GLY A 135 3.00 4.95 7.01
N GLY A 136 1.89 5.64 6.78
CA GLY A 136 0.87 5.35 5.77
C GLY A 136 -0.40 4.78 6.39
N PHE A 137 -0.79 5.24 7.60
CA PHE A 137 -1.94 4.70 8.31
C PHE A 137 -2.63 5.80 9.16
N PRO A 138 -3.96 5.70 9.38
CA PRO A 138 -4.63 6.48 10.40
C PRO A 138 -4.21 6.03 11.80
N ALA A 139 -4.04 6.98 12.69
CA ALA A 139 -3.79 6.75 14.10
C ALA A 139 -4.64 7.69 14.96
N GLU A 140 -4.75 7.35 16.23
CA GLU A 140 -5.46 8.14 17.24
C GLU A 140 -4.62 8.21 18.50
N HIS A 141 -4.84 9.27 19.30
CA HIS A 141 -4.18 9.51 20.57
C HIS A 141 -2.66 9.74 20.49
N PHE A 142 -2.23 10.95 20.83
CA PHE A 142 -0.82 11.33 20.92
C PHE A 142 -0.62 12.43 21.96
N TRP A 143 0.63 12.71 22.31
CA TRP A 143 1.01 13.85 23.14
C TRP A 143 1.60 14.95 22.25
N LEU A 144 1.05 16.16 22.31
CA LEU A 144 1.54 17.30 21.54
C LEU A 144 2.42 18.21 22.41
N GLU A 145 3.69 18.31 22.04
CA GLU A 145 4.61 19.29 22.59
C GLU A 145 4.24 20.70 22.16
N GLN A 146 3.96 21.55 23.14
CA GLN A 146 3.65 22.96 22.98
C GLN A 146 4.93 23.79 22.88
N ALA A 147 4.82 25.06 22.43
CA ALA A 147 5.95 25.96 22.25
C ALA A 147 6.72 26.27 23.55
N ASP A 148 6.05 26.21 24.70
CA ASP A 148 6.64 26.37 26.03
C ASP A 148 7.30 25.09 26.56
N GLY A 149 7.26 24.00 25.78
CA GLY A 149 7.80 22.70 26.12
C GLY A 149 6.86 21.85 26.99
N THR A 150 5.66 22.29 27.32
CA THR A 150 4.66 21.44 27.99
C THR A 150 4.10 20.38 27.02
N LEU A 151 3.61 19.26 27.56
CA LEU A 151 2.98 18.19 26.77
C LEU A 151 1.48 18.21 27.01
N LYS A 152 0.70 18.40 25.94
CA LYS A 152 -0.76 18.33 25.95
C LYS A 152 -1.21 16.96 25.46
N GLU A 153 -2.05 16.27 26.24
CA GLU A 153 -2.66 15.02 25.79
C GLU A 153 -3.71 15.32 24.70
N MET A 154 -3.57 14.70 23.54
CA MET A 154 -4.52 14.77 22.42
C MET A 154 -5.30 13.46 22.35
N ARG A 155 -6.14 13.23 23.36
CA ARG A 155 -6.96 12.02 23.50
C ARG A 155 -8.07 11.98 22.44
N ASP A 156 -8.24 10.81 21.82
CA ASP A 156 -9.23 10.54 20.77
C ASP A 156 -9.14 11.47 19.54
N VAL A 157 -8.01 12.18 19.38
CA VAL A 157 -7.75 13.03 18.23
C VAL A 157 -7.09 12.19 17.15
N PRO A 158 -7.72 12.02 15.98
CA PRO A 158 -7.15 11.27 14.89
C PRO A 158 -6.09 12.09 14.14
N PHE A 159 -5.10 11.39 13.58
CA PHE A 159 -4.08 11.97 12.71
C PHE A 159 -3.66 10.95 11.65
N VAL A 160 -3.11 11.45 10.54
CA VAL A 160 -2.50 10.60 9.52
C VAL A 160 -1.00 10.50 9.79
N ASP A 161 -0.48 9.29 9.95
CA ASP A 161 0.96 9.02 9.94
C ASP A 161 1.37 8.71 8.49
N THR A 162 2.40 9.38 7.96
CA THR A 162 2.96 9.07 6.64
C THR A 162 4.48 9.25 6.64
N VAL A 163 5.17 8.29 6.03
CA VAL A 163 6.60 8.45 5.68
C VAL A 163 6.70 9.14 4.33
N VAL A 164 7.34 10.30 4.30
CA VAL A 164 7.54 11.09 3.09
C VAL A 164 9.04 11.15 2.76
N ASP A 165 9.44 10.63 1.60
CA ASP A 165 10.77 10.80 1.04
C ASP A 165 10.78 12.06 0.15
N GLY A 166 11.86 12.85 0.21
CA GLY A 166 12.03 14.04 -0.63
C GLY A 166 12.00 13.75 -2.13
N ARG A 167 12.18 12.49 -2.55
CA ARG A 167 12.09 12.03 -3.94
C ARG A 167 10.66 11.80 -4.43
N ASP A 168 9.69 11.70 -3.53
CA ASP A 168 8.30 11.32 -3.83
C ASP A 168 7.32 12.52 -3.73
N LEU A 169 7.83 13.75 -3.68
CA LEU A 169 7.04 14.99 -3.49
C LEU A 169 6.29 15.49 -4.75
N ASP A 170 5.97 14.61 -5.71
CA ASP A 170 5.20 14.99 -6.90
C ASP A 170 3.70 14.81 -6.65
N SER A 171 2.99 15.92 -6.45
CA SER A 171 1.52 15.95 -6.22
C SER A 171 0.70 15.22 -7.30
N GLY A 172 1.23 15.11 -8.52
CA GLY A 172 0.55 14.45 -9.62
C GLY A 172 0.84 12.96 -9.75
N SER A 173 1.84 12.40 -9.05
CA SER A 173 2.30 11.02 -9.23
C SER A 173 1.39 10.03 -8.51
N ILE A 174 1.15 8.86 -9.10
CA ILE A 174 0.31 7.75 -8.60
C ILE A 174 0.69 7.15 -7.23
N ASP A 175 1.76 7.66 -6.61
CA ASP A 175 2.30 7.31 -5.29
C ASP A 175 2.63 8.57 -4.46
N GLY A 176 2.11 9.73 -4.87
CA GLY A 176 2.41 11.01 -4.25
C GLY A 176 1.79 11.17 -2.85
N PRO A 177 2.41 11.95 -1.96
CA PRO A 177 1.97 12.15 -0.58
C PRO A 177 0.55 12.74 -0.48
N GLU A 178 0.09 13.49 -1.48
CA GLU A 178 -1.28 13.99 -1.52
C GLU A 178 -2.32 12.87 -1.73
N GLN A 179 -2.00 11.86 -2.54
CA GLN A 179 -2.87 10.70 -2.77
C GLN A 179 -2.92 9.77 -1.57
N ILE A 180 -1.76 9.49 -0.98
CA ILE A 180 -1.65 8.68 0.24
C ILE A 180 -2.41 9.39 1.37
N TYR A 181 -2.15 10.68 1.59
CA TYR A 181 -2.87 11.44 2.61
C TYR A 181 -4.39 11.44 2.40
N ALA A 182 -4.85 11.62 1.16
CA ALA A 182 -6.28 11.58 0.85
C ALA A 182 -6.91 10.21 1.15
N HIS A 183 -6.20 9.13 0.85
CA HIS A 183 -6.62 7.77 1.19
C HIS A 183 -6.78 7.61 2.71
N GLU A 184 -5.74 7.93 3.48
CA GLU A 184 -5.76 7.74 4.94
C GLU A 184 -6.76 8.66 5.64
N LEU A 185 -6.89 9.92 5.18
CA LEU A 185 -7.91 10.84 5.68
C LEU A 185 -9.32 10.34 5.35
N GLY A 186 -9.49 9.65 4.21
CA GLY A 186 -10.72 8.96 3.86
C GLY A 186 -11.15 7.93 4.93
N HIS A 187 -10.22 7.13 5.45
CA HIS A 187 -10.51 6.20 6.55
C HIS A 187 -10.99 6.92 7.81
N LEU A 188 -10.35 8.04 8.16
CA LEU A 188 -10.73 8.84 9.32
C LEU A 188 -12.15 9.42 9.17
N ILE A 189 -12.47 9.96 7.98
CA ILE A 189 -13.80 10.46 7.65
C ILE A 189 -14.84 9.34 7.77
N MET A 190 -14.59 8.18 7.17
CA MET A 190 -15.52 7.05 7.22
C MET A 190 -15.71 6.56 8.65
N ALA A 191 -14.64 6.39 9.43
CA ALA A 191 -14.72 5.95 10.81
C ALA A 191 -15.48 6.96 11.69
N ALA A 192 -15.35 8.26 11.43
CA ALA A 192 -16.09 9.29 12.14
C ALA A 192 -17.60 9.23 11.88
N LEU A 193 -18.00 8.94 10.64
CA LEU A 193 -19.39 8.92 10.19
C LEU A 193 -20.10 7.58 10.50
N ALA A 194 -19.47 6.46 10.15
CA ALA A 194 -20.05 5.12 10.17
C ALA A 194 -19.52 4.23 11.31
N GLY A 195 -18.54 4.70 12.09
CA GLY A 195 -17.84 3.87 13.09
C GLY A 195 -16.83 2.91 12.46
N THR A 196 -16.19 2.11 13.30
CA THR A 196 -15.22 1.10 12.86
C THR A 196 -15.93 -0.15 12.35
N ALA A 197 -15.35 -0.79 11.33
CA ALA A 197 -15.85 -2.07 10.84
C ALA A 197 -15.88 -3.10 12.00
N PRO A 198 -16.99 -3.86 12.16
CA PRO A 198 -17.20 -4.70 13.34
C PRO A 198 -16.23 -5.88 13.41
N HIS A 199 -15.80 -6.37 12.24
CA HIS A 199 -15.00 -7.58 12.12
C HIS A 199 -13.93 -7.41 11.03
N LYS A 200 -12.81 -8.10 11.22
CA LYS A 200 -11.86 -8.42 10.15
C LYS A 200 -11.77 -9.92 10.04
N ALA A 201 -12.28 -10.46 8.94
CA ALA A 201 -12.40 -11.90 8.75
C ALA A 201 -11.21 -12.45 7.96
N SER A 202 -10.78 -11.70 6.95
CA SER A 202 -9.70 -12.10 6.06
C SER A 202 -8.33 -11.94 6.70
N SER A 203 -7.50 -12.97 6.50
CA SER A 203 -6.07 -12.92 6.80
C SER A 203 -5.23 -12.61 5.55
N ALA A 204 -5.86 -12.18 4.45
CA ALA A 204 -5.17 -11.89 3.20
C ALA A 204 -4.34 -10.60 3.32
N MET A 205 -3.32 -10.50 2.47
CA MET A 205 -2.49 -9.29 2.38
C MET A 205 -3.23 -8.21 1.59
N HIS A 206 -3.03 -6.96 1.99
CA HIS A 206 -3.68 -5.78 1.41
C HIS A 206 -3.09 -5.49 0.01
N PHE A 207 -3.87 -5.74 -1.03
CA PHE A 207 -3.53 -5.47 -2.44
C PHE A 207 -4.82 -5.28 -3.26
N MET A 208 -4.77 -4.41 -4.27
CA MET A 208 -5.89 -4.21 -5.22
C MET A 208 -6.38 -5.48 -5.91
N THR A 209 -5.49 -6.44 -6.17
CA THR A 209 -5.80 -7.72 -6.84
C THR A 209 -6.36 -8.79 -5.91
N VAL A 210 -6.26 -8.59 -4.59
CA VAL A 210 -6.66 -9.57 -3.59
C VAL A 210 -8.14 -9.45 -3.23
N ARG A 211 -8.72 -10.59 -2.86
CA ARG A 211 -10.02 -10.67 -2.19
C ARG A 211 -9.78 -10.73 -0.70
N THR A 212 -10.21 -9.69 0.01
CA THR A 212 -10.11 -9.62 1.47
C THR A 212 -11.40 -10.15 2.08
N ASP A 213 -12.22 -9.30 2.68
CA ASP A 213 -13.56 -9.63 3.19
C ASP A 213 -14.50 -8.43 2.91
N PRO A 214 -15.84 -8.59 2.94
CA PRO A 214 -16.75 -7.50 2.58
C PRO A 214 -16.60 -6.23 3.43
N TRP A 215 -16.16 -6.35 4.70
CA TRP A 215 -15.96 -5.21 5.58
C TRP A 215 -14.69 -4.45 5.21
N TYR A 216 -13.57 -5.18 5.12
CA TYR A 216 -12.27 -4.64 4.77
C TYR A 216 -12.27 -4.09 3.34
N ALA A 217 -12.91 -4.80 2.40
CA ALA A 217 -13.12 -4.35 1.03
C ALA A 217 -13.86 -3.02 0.95
N PHE A 218 -14.86 -2.82 1.81
CA PHE A 218 -15.62 -1.58 1.86
C PHE A 218 -14.80 -0.42 2.44
N THR A 219 -14.07 -0.65 3.54
CA THR A 219 -13.23 0.39 4.16
C THR A 219 -12.06 0.80 3.29
N GLU A 220 -11.32 -0.18 2.76
CA GLU A 220 -10.17 0.04 1.87
C GLU A 220 -10.64 0.62 0.55
N GLY A 221 -11.68 0.06 -0.09
CA GLY A 221 -12.21 0.62 -1.33
C GLY A 221 -12.62 2.09 -1.20
N PHE A 222 -13.11 2.51 -0.02
CA PHE A 222 -13.37 3.92 0.26
C PHE A 222 -12.10 4.75 0.46
N GLY A 223 -11.02 4.25 1.04
CA GLY A 223 -9.74 4.97 1.04
C GLY A 223 -9.16 5.07 -0.38
N GLU A 224 -9.13 3.94 -1.07
CA GLU A 224 -8.48 3.76 -2.38
C GLU A 224 -9.07 4.64 -3.47
N HIS A 225 -10.38 4.87 -3.49
CA HIS A 225 -11.00 5.68 -4.55
C HIS A 225 -10.50 7.14 -4.60
N PHE A 226 -9.97 7.67 -3.49
CA PHE A 226 -9.40 9.03 -3.48
C PHE A 226 -8.16 9.16 -4.36
N GLN A 227 -7.42 8.06 -4.58
CA GLN A 227 -6.18 8.09 -5.35
C GLN A 227 -6.44 8.37 -6.85
N PRO A 228 -7.29 7.62 -7.58
CA PRO A 228 -7.65 7.97 -8.95
C PRO A 228 -8.43 9.28 -9.05
N MET A 229 -9.16 9.70 -8.00
CA MET A 229 -9.80 11.03 -7.95
C MET A 229 -8.75 12.16 -7.93
N ALA A 230 -7.65 12.00 -7.19
CA ALA A 230 -6.55 12.98 -7.19
C ALA A 230 -5.89 13.07 -8.57
N LEU A 231 -5.70 11.94 -9.24
CA LEU A 231 -5.15 11.91 -10.60
C LEU A 231 -6.07 12.61 -11.61
N ASP A 232 -7.39 12.45 -11.45
CA ASP A 232 -8.39 13.16 -12.26
C ASP A 232 -8.40 14.65 -11.99
N HIS A 233 -8.22 15.05 -10.74
CA HIS A 233 -8.14 16.46 -10.36
C HIS A 233 -6.99 17.18 -11.09
N TYR A 234 -5.85 16.50 -11.28
CA TYR A 234 -4.71 17.01 -12.04
C TYR A 234 -4.74 16.63 -13.53
N ARG A 235 -5.89 16.19 -14.05
CA ARG A 235 -6.04 15.87 -15.47
C ARG A 235 -5.94 17.14 -16.30
N GLY A 236 -5.01 17.16 -17.25
CA GLY A 236 -4.74 18.31 -18.11
C GLY A 236 -3.69 19.29 -17.59
N GLU A 237 -3.48 19.37 -16.27
CA GLU A 237 -2.41 20.21 -15.66
C GLU A 237 -1.05 19.52 -15.65
N VAL A 238 -1.05 18.20 -15.42
CA VAL A 238 0.18 17.38 -15.34
C VAL A 238 0.25 16.46 -16.57
N PRO A 239 1.40 16.25 -17.23
CA PRO A 239 1.49 15.27 -18.33
C PRO A 239 1.15 13.85 -17.87
N ALA A 240 0.51 13.04 -18.71
CA ALA A 240 0.13 11.66 -18.38
C ALA A 240 1.33 10.80 -17.93
N ALA A 241 2.48 10.97 -18.59
CA ALA A 241 3.73 10.27 -18.25
C ALA A 241 4.32 10.68 -16.88
N ARG A 242 3.86 11.78 -16.29
CA ARG A 242 4.26 12.24 -14.96
C ARG A 242 3.24 11.81 -13.90
N ARG A 243 1.96 11.71 -14.28
CA ARG A 243 0.90 11.15 -13.43
C ARG A 243 1.03 9.65 -13.21
N ASN A 244 1.28 8.92 -14.30
CA ASN A 244 1.48 7.48 -14.31
C ASN A 244 2.78 7.19 -15.08
N PRO A 245 3.94 7.20 -14.40
CA PRO A 245 5.22 7.00 -15.07
C PRO A 245 5.29 5.59 -15.68
N PRO A 246 5.80 5.48 -16.93
CA PRO A 246 5.97 4.18 -17.56
C PRO A 246 6.86 3.29 -16.69
N PRO A 247 6.72 1.95 -16.79
CA PRO A 247 7.61 1.04 -16.09
C PRO A 247 9.08 1.42 -16.35
N SER A 248 9.91 1.44 -15.32
CA SER A 248 11.36 1.61 -15.46
C SER A 248 11.95 0.51 -16.35
N ASP A 249 13.16 0.72 -16.90
CA ASP A 249 13.86 -0.33 -17.67
C ASP A 249 14.01 -1.62 -16.87
N LEU A 250 14.21 -1.46 -15.57
CA LEU A 250 14.28 -2.55 -14.62
C LEU A 250 12.93 -3.28 -14.54
N GLU A 251 11.82 -2.58 -14.34
CA GLU A 251 10.48 -3.21 -14.36
C GLU A 251 10.15 -3.86 -15.71
N ARG A 252 10.50 -3.23 -16.83
CA ARG A 252 10.35 -3.82 -18.18
C ARG A 252 11.16 -5.09 -18.36
N PHE A 253 12.34 -5.18 -17.75
CA PHE A 253 13.16 -6.39 -17.77
C PHE A 253 12.56 -7.50 -16.89
N TRP A 254 12.03 -7.15 -15.72
CA TRP A 254 11.53 -8.12 -14.75
C TRP A 254 10.10 -8.61 -15.04
N GLN A 255 9.22 -7.78 -15.57
CA GLN A 255 7.82 -8.16 -15.86
C GLN A 255 7.71 -9.40 -16.77
N PRO A 256 8.38 -9.47 -17.94
CA PRO A 256 8.33 -10.66 -18.79
C PRO A 256 8.98 -11.88 -18.14
N ARG A 257 9.99 -11.66 -17.29
CA ARG A 257 10.64 -12.75 -16.55
C ARG A 257 9.74 -13.29 -15.45
N PHE A 258 9.05 -12.43 -14.71
CA PHE A 258 8.06 -12.79 -13.71
C PHE A 258 6.89 -13.55 -14.35
N ALA A 259 6.36 -13.05 -15.47
CA ALA A 259 5.33 -13.73 -16.25
C ALA A 259 5.80 -15.11 -16.77
N ARG A 260 7.05 -15.24 -17.24
CA ARG A 260 7.62 -16.56 -17.61
C ARG A 260 7.78 -17.49 -16.42
N GLU A 261 8.32 -17.00 -15.30
CA GLU A 261 8.51 -17.79 -14.07
C GLU A 261 7.16 -18.28 -13.51
N GLN A 262 6.06 -17.55 -13.71
CA GLN A 262 4.69 -17.99 -13.39
C GLN A 262 4.19 -19.12 -14.30
N VAL A 263 4.59 -19.14 -15.57
CA VAL A 263 4.17 -20.15 -16.55
C VAL A 263 5.01 -21.42 -16.45
N GLU A 264 6.33 -21.27 -16.29
CA GLU A 264 7.30 -22.37 -16.32
C GLU A 264 7.50 -23.02 -14.94
N GLY A 265 7.20 -22.28 -13.86
CA GLY A 265 7.54 -22.65 -12.50
C GLY A 265 9.06 -22.60 -12.26
N CYS A 266 9.49 -22.28 -11.04
CA CYS A 266 10.91 -22.12 -10.76
C CYS A 266 11.40 -23.09 -9.67
N TRP A 267 12.67 -23.52 -9.80
CA TRP A 267 13.36 -24.46 -8.90
C TRP A 267 14.04 -23.74 -7.72
N ILE A 268 14.36 -22.44 -7.87
CA ILE A 268 14.83 -21.55 -6.80
C ILE A 268 14.10 -20.22 -7.00
N CYS A 269 12.96 -20.03 -6.33
CA CYS A 269 12.14 -18.83 -6.46
C CYS A 269 12.64 -17.68 -5.56
N PRO A 270 13.33 -16.64 -6.06
CA PRO A 270 13.39 -15.35 -5.36
C PRO A 270 12.05 -14.59 -5.43
N ALA A 271 10.95 -15.24 -5.79
CA ALA A 271 9.60 -14.66 -5.83
C ALA A 271 9.22 -14.01 -4.49
N ASN A 272 9.66 -14.58 -3.36
CA ASN A 272 9.46 -13.98 -2.03
C ASN A 272 10.17 -12.61 -1.86
N LEU A 273 11.26 -12.35 -2.60
CA LEU A 273 11.96 -11.06 -2.62
C LEU A 273 11.40 -10.10 -3.68
N ARG A 274 10.80 -10.62 -4.76
CA ARG A 274 10.21 -9.82 -5.86
C ARG A 274 8.76 -9.41 -5.60
N PHE A 275 8.07 -10.15 -4.74
CA PHE A 275 6.78 -9.80 -4.12
C PHE A 275 6.82 -8.41 -3.43
N VAL A 276 7.94 -8.07 -2.77
CA VAL A 276 8.20 -6.77 -2.12
C VAL A 276 8.22 -5.60 -3.11
N TRP A 277 8.47 -5.88 -4.39
CA TRP A 277 8.56 -4.85 -5.42
C TRP A 277 7.23 -4.60 -6.12
N TRP A 278 6.33 -5.60 -6.14
CA TRP A 278 4.94 -5.39 -6.53
C TRP A 278 4.26 -4.41 -5.57
N HIS A 279 4.57 -4.48 -4.28
CA HIS A 279 4.16 -3.49 -3.26
C HIS A 279 4.63 -2.04 -3.50
N GLY A 280 5.45 -1.79 -4.53
CA GLY A 280 5.85 -0.44 -4.93
C GLY A 280 4.98 0.12 -6.06
N ARG A 281 5.62 0.79 -7.02
CA ARG A 281 4.94 1.46 -8.15
C ARG A 281 4.13 0.51 -9.03
N GLY A 282 4.45 -0.79 -9.05
CA GLY A 282 3.71 -1.80 -9.82
C GLY A 282 2.24 -1.89 -9.44
N GLU A 283 1.96 -2.08 -8.15
CA GLU A 283 0.61 -2.14 -7.62
C GLU A 283 -0.10 -0.79 -7.67
N GLN A 284 0.61 0.30 -7.35
CA GLN A 284 0.07 1.66 -7.45
C GLN A 284 -0.44 1.98 -8.87
N ARG A 285 0.26 1.53 -9.93
CA ARG A 285 -0.22 1.69 -11.32
C ARG A 285 -1.57 1.03 -11.58
N MET A 286 -1.90 -0.03 -10.85
CA MET A 286 -3.19 -0.69 -11.01
C MET A 286 -4.35 0.10 -10.39
N ARG A 287 -4.06 1.11 -9.57
CA ARG A 287 -5.03 1.99 -8.90
C ARG A 287 -5.60 3.09 -9.79
N ASP A 288 -5.13 3.20 -11.03
CA ASP A 288 -5.61 4.18 -12.01
C ASP A 288 -6.30 3.50 -13.21
N ALA A 289 -5.57 3.17 -14.27
CA ALA A 289 -6.17 2.69 -15.51
C ALA A 289 -7.00 1.39 -15.34
N PRO A 290 -6.49 0.32 -14.68
CA PRO A 290 -7.27 -0.89 -14.43
C PRO A 290 -8.54 -0.67 -13.60
N LEU A 291 -8.51 0.25 -12.63
CA LEU A 291 -9.67 0.63 -11.85
C LEU A 291 -10.73 1.31 -12.72
N ARG A 292 -10.32 2.27 -13.57
CA ARG A 292 -11.23 3.00 -14.48
C ARG A 292 -11.92 2.08 -15.49
N GLU A 293 -11.13 1.15 -16.03
CA GLU A 293 -11.59 0.13 -16.97
C GLU A 293 -12.43 -0.97 -16.29
N ASN A 294 -12.58 -0.91 -14.95
CA ASN A 294 -13.31 -1.88 -14.16
C ASN A 294 -12.77 -3.30 -14.33
N LEU A 295 -11.44 -3.46 -14.47
CA LEU A 295 -10.82 -4.77 -14.73
C LEU A 295 -10.94 -5.74 -13.54
N PHE A 296 -11.07 -5.22 -12.33
CA PHE A 296 -11.09 -6.03 -11.11
C PHE A 296 -12.37 -6.83 -10.90
N VAL A 297 -13.38 -6.67 -11.74
CA VAL A 297 -14.56 -7.56 -11.77
C VAL A 297 -14.25 -8.90 -12.42
N HIS A 298 -13.12 -9.02 -13.11
CA HIS A 298 -12.68 -10.26 -13.74
C HIS A 298 -11.77 -11.06 -12.81
N GLU A 299 -11.83 -12.38 -12.91
CA GLU A 299 -10.88 -13.28 -12.24
C GLU A 299 -9.52 -13.26 -12.92
N SER A 300 -8.47 -13.38 -12.12
CA SER A 300 -7.12 -13.59 -12.64
C SER A 300 -6.99 -15.02 -13.18
N THR A 301 -6.60 -15.16 -14.46
CA THR A 301 -6.45 -16.48 -15.07
C THR A 301 -5.10 -17.09 -14.67
N MET A 302 -5.14 -18.17 -13.89
CA MET A 302 -3.93 -18.88 -13.48
C MET A 302 -3.36 -19.75 -14.60
N PRO A 303 -2.03 -19.74 -14.83
CA PRO A 303 -1.38 -20.70 -15.71
C PRO A 303 -1.66 -22.16 -15.28
N ALA A 304 -1.83 -23.06 -16.24
CA ALA A 304 -2.13 -24.48 -15.97
C ALA A 304 -1.06 -25.15 -15.08
N ALA A 305 0.21 -24.74 -15.21
CA ALA A 305 1.32 -25.23 -14.39
C ALA A 305 1.16 -24.91 -12.88
N LEU A 306 0.39 -23.87 -12.54
CA LEU A 306 0.08 -23.48 -11.16
C LEU A 306 -1.29 -24.01 -10.68
N ALA A 307 -2.14 -24.48 -11.59
CA ALA A 307 -3.51 -24.92 -11.28
C ALA A 307 -3.59 -26.35 -10.69
N GLY A 308 -2.54 -27.17 -10.85
CA GLY A 308 -2.53 -28.58 -10.43
C GLY A 308 -2.05 -28.83 -8.98
N ASP A 309 -2.18 -30.09 -8.54
CA ASP A 309 -1.78 -30.55 -7.20
C ASP A 309 -0.26 -30.61 -6.97
N ALA A 310 0.55 -30.48 -8.03
CA ALA A 310 2.00 -30.52 -7.96
C ALA A 310 2.64 -29.34 -7.21
N ARG A 311 1.89 -28.24 -7.00
CA ARG A 311 2.36 -27.02 -6.34
C ARG A 311 1.68 -26.82 -4.98
N PRO A 312 2.41 -26.39 -3.93
CA PRO A 312 1.82 -26.05 -2.63
C PRO A 312 0.72 -24.97 -2.76
N PRO A 313 -0.42 -25.12 -2.08
CA PRO A 313 -1.51 -24.14 -2.13
C PRO A 313 -1.09 -22.70 -1.73
N THR A 314 -0.14 -22.58 -0.81
CA THR A 314 0.44 -21.29 -0.39
C THR A 314 1.11 -20.57 -1.56
N GLU A 315 1.90 -21.30 -2.35
CA GLU A 315 2.63 -20.75 -3.50
C GLU A 315 1.65 -20.30 -4.59
N VAL A 316 0.67 -21.14 -4.94
CA VAL A 316 -0.33 -20.83 -5.96
C VAL A 316 -1.12 -19.58 -5.60
N ARG A 317 -1.49 -19.42 -4.33
CA ARG A 317 -2.20 -18.25 -3.83
C ARG A 317 -1.35 -16.97 -3.92
N MET A 318 -0.09 -17.02 -3.50
CA MET A 318 0.81 -15.88 -3.61
C MET A 318 0.94 -15.37 -5.05
N TYR A 319 0.98 -16.28 -6.04
CA TYR A 319 0.96 -15.90 -7.44
C TYR A 319 -0.38 -15.30 -7.87
N ARG A 320 -1.51 -15.93 -7.52
CA ARG A 320 -2.84 -15.40 -7.85
C ARG A 320 -3.04 -13.98 -7.32
N ASP A 321 -2.59 -13.72 -6.10
CA ASP A 321 -2.76 -12.44 -5.40
C ASP A 321 -2.03 -11.27 -6.06
N VAL A 322 -1.06 -11.53 -6.94
CA VAL A 322 -0.27 -10.49 -7.64
C VAL A 322 -0.44 -10.52 -9.16
N ILE A 323 -1.23 -11.46 -9.69
CA ILE A 323 -1.53 -11.50 -11.14
C ILE A 323 -2.63 -10.49 -11.43
N PRO A 324 -2.40 -9.50 -12.32
CA PRO A 324 -3.43 -8.56 -12.71
C PRO A 324 -4.56 -9.28 -13.47
N PRO A 325 -5.83 -8.89 -13.25
CA PRO A 325 -6.94 -9.41 -14.03
C PRO A 325 -6.87 -8.93 -15.49
N SER A 326 -7.54 -9.66 -16.39
CA SER A 326 -7.63 -9.30 -17.80
C SER A 326 -9.08 -9.05 -18.21
N ALA A 327 -9.31 -8.11 -19.12
CA ALA A 327 -10.65 -7.75 -19.61
C ALA A 327 -11.38 -8.92 -20.30
N GLY A 328 -10.65 -9.94 -20.78
CA GLY A 328 -11.23 -11.15 -21.37
C GLY A 328 -11.44 -12.29 -20.38
N GLY A 329 -11.10 -12.11 -19.10
CA GLY A 329 -11.29 -13.12 -18.06
C GLY A 329 -12.75 -13.34 -17.69
N PRO A 330 -13.11 -14.48 -17.08
CA PRO A 330 -14.46 -14.68 -16.56
C PRO A 330 -14.75 -13.68 -15.43
N LEU A 331 -16.02 -13.27 -15.30
CA LEU A 331 -16.44 -12.41 -14.19
C LEU A 331 -16.32 -13.17 -12.85
N LYS A 332 -15.89 -12.43 -11.83
CA LYS A 332 -16.03 -12.81 -10.42
C LYS A 332 -17.52 -13.01 -10.10
N ASN A 333 -17.81 -13.92 -9.17
CA ASN A 333 -19.16 -14.02 -8.60
C ASN A 333 -19.47 -12.84 -7.66
N ALA A 334 -20.71 -12.73 -7.19
CA ALA A 334 -21.15 -11.63 -6.34
C ALA A 334 -20.31 -11.50 -5.04
N SER A 335 -20.08 -12.60 -4.32
CA SER A 335 -19.30 -12.60 -3.07
C SER A 335 -17.84 -12.19 -3.30
N GLN A 336 -17.26 -12.61 -4.43
CA GLN A 336 -15.90 -12.24 -4.83
C GLN A 336 -15.78 -10.76 -5.20
N MET A 337 -16.75 -10.21 -5.92
CA MET A 337 -16.77 -8.78 -6.28
C MET A 337 -16.88 -7.90 -5.03
N LEU A 338 -17.80 -8.22 -4.12
CA LEU A 338 -18.02 -7.41 -2.92
C LEU A 338 -16.96 -7.60 -1.83
N SER A 339 -16.07 -8.59 -1.99
CA SER A 339 -14.87 -8.77 -1.15
C SER A 339 -13.59 -8.26 -1.83
N SER A 340 -13.70 -7.51 -2.93
CA SER A 340 -12.57 -6.92 -3.65
C SER A 340 -12.52 -5.42 -3.43
N GLU A 341 -11.45 -4.96 -2.77
CA GLU A 341 -11.21 -3.55 -2.47
C GLU A 341 -11.27 -2.70 -3.74
N ALA A 342 -10.59 -3.14 -4.80
CA ALA A 342 -10.57 -2.43 -6.08
C ALA A 342 -11.94 -2.33 -6.77
N VAL A 343 -12.82 -3.33 -6.62
CA VAL A 343 -14.20 -3.24 -7.14
C VAL A 343 -14.99 -2.19 -6.36
N ILE A 344 -14.84 -2.15 -5.03
CA ILE A 344 -15.49 -1.13 -4.19
C ILE A 344 -14.88 0.26 -4.44
N ALA A 345 -13.57 0.37 -4.65
CA ALA A 345 -12.93 1.62 -5.05
C ALA A 345 -13.47 2.12 -6.39
N THR A 346 -13.69 1.21 -7.35
CA THR A 346 -14.33 1.54 -8.64
C THR A 346 -15.76 2.06 -8.44
N LEU A 347 -16.53 1.46 -7.51
CA LEU A 347 -17.87 1.94 -7.15
C LEU A 347 -17.83 3.38 -6.64
N PHE A 348 -17.02 3.67 -5.61
CA PHE A 348 -16.94 5.02 -5.04
C PHE A 348 -16.37 6.04 -6.03
N HIS A 349 -15.36 5.68 -6.83
CA HIS A 349 -14.82 6.53 -7.88
C HIS A 349 -15.89 6.95 -8.89
N ARG A 350 -16.71 5.99 -9.35
CA ARG A 350 -17.76 6.26 -10.34
C ARG A 350 -18.96 7.01 -9.76
N LEU A 351 -19.32 6.77 -8.50
CA LEU A 351 -20.31 7.58 -7.80
C LEU A 351 -19.83 9.03 -7.69
N ALA A 352 -18.61 9.25 -7.18
CA ALA A 352 -17.99 10.58 -7.05
C ALA A 352 -17.74 11.27 -8.40
N SER A 353 -17.65 10.49 -9.49
CA SER A 353 -17.41 10.99 -10.87
C SER A 353 -18.66 11.16 -11.72
N SER A 354 -19.81 10.66 -11.28
CA SER A 354 -21.05 10.73 -12.05
C SER A 354 -21.53 12.18 -12.23
N GLU A 355 -21.58 12.66 -13.47
CA GLU A 355 -22.08 14.01 -13.79
C GLU A 355 -23.53 14.20 -13.33
N ARG A 356 -24.35 13.15 -13.48
CA ARG A 356 -25.74 13.16 -13.04
C ARG A 356 -25.86 13.34 -11.52
N LEU A 357 -25.03 12.66 -10.73
CA LEU A 357 -25.04 12.80 -9.28
C LEU A 357 -24.43 14.14 -8.82
N ARG A 358 -23.37 14.60 -9.51
CA ARG A 358 -22.71 15.89 -9.26
C ARG A 358 -23.66 17.06 -9.46
N GLY A 359 -24.47 17.04 -10.52
CA GLY A 359 -25.46 18.06 -10.83
C GLY A 359 -26.75 17.98 -10.01
N ALA A 360 -27.02 16.86 -9.33
CA ALA A 360 -28.21 16.67 -8.51
C ALA A 360 -28.05 17.29 -7.12
N TYR A 361 -28.18 18.62 -7.04
CA TYR A 361 -28.18 19.35 -5.77
C TYR A 361 -29.51 19.21 -5.02
N ARG A 362 -29.44 19.28 -3.68
CA ARG A 362 -30.58 19.29 -2.76
C ARG A 362 -30.99 20.71 -2.38
N GLU A 363 -32.07 20.83 -1.62
CA GLU A 363 -32.49 22.08 -1.00
C GLU A 363 -31.44 22.62 0.00
N PRO A 364 -31.36 23.95 0.23
CA PRO A 364 -30.40 24.56 1.16
C PRO A 364 -30.37 23.92 2.56
N SER A 365 -31.53 23.52 3.11
CA SER A 365 -31.59 22.92 4.44
C SER A 365 -30.76 21.64 4.58
N PHE A 366 -30.54 20.89 3.49
CA PHE A 366 -29.68 19.71 3.49
C PHE A 366 -28.20 20.07 3.75
N TYR A 367 -27.71 21.15 3.14
CA TYR A 367 -26.29 21.53 3.22
C TYR A 367 -25.96 22.32 4.49
N ARG A 368 -26.94 23.00 5.08
CA ARG A 368 -26.76 23.89 6.22
C ARG A 368 -25.97 23.26 7.39
N PRO A 369 -26.22 22.00 7.80
CA PRO A 369 -25.47 21.35 8.88
C PRO A 369 -23.96 21.25 8.63
N PHE A 370 -23.54 21.11 7.37
CA PHE A 370 -22.14 21.00 6.98
C PHE A 370 -21.38 22.34 7.01
N LEU A 371 -22.09 23.46 7.02
CA LEU A 371 -21.51 24.80 6.87
C LEU A 371 -21.42 25.55 8.20
N ARG A 372 -20.57 26.59 8.26
CA ARG A 372 -20.42 27.50 9.42
C ARG A 372 -20.45 28.97 9.01
N GLY A 373 -20.84 29.83 9.96
CA GLY A 373 -20.72 31.29 9.83
C GLY A 373 -21.28 31.83 8.51
N ALA A 374 -20.50 32.70 7.86
CA ALA A 374 -20.87 33.34 6.60
C ALA A 374 -21.25 32.38 5.46
N GLN A 375 -20.77 31.12 5.49
CA GLN A 375 -21.17 30.13 4.48
C GLN A 375 -22.65 29.76 4.56
N ARG A 376 -23.26 29.81 5.76
CA ARG A 376 -24.71 29.59 5.92
C ARG A 376 -25.50 30.76 5.35
N ASP A 377 -25.03 31.98 5.59
CA ASP A 377 -25.66 33.19 5.05
C ASP A 377 -25.58 33.22 3.51
N ASP A 378 -24.43 32.85 2.95
CA ASP A 378 -24.25 32.72 1.50
C ASP A 378 -25.09 31.59 0.91
N LEU A 379 -25.26 30.47 1.61
CA LEU A 379 -26.14 29.38 1.18
C LEU A 379 -27.59 29.84 1.09
N ASP A 380 -28.08 30.56 2.10
CA ASP A 380 -29.47 31.07 2.13
C ASP A 380 -29.69 32.15 1.06
N ARG A 381 -28.67 32.97 0.78
CA ARG A 381 -28.75 34.09 -0.17
C ARG A 381 -28.53 33.71 -1.64
N LEU A 382 -27.57 32.82 -1.90
CA LEU A 382 -27.06 32.50 -3.24
C LEU A 382 -27.43 31.08 -3.70
N GLY A 383 -27.88 30.22 -2.79
CA GLY A 383 -28.20 28.83 -3.06
C GLY A 383 -27.00 27.87 -3.03
N PRO A 384 -27.24 26.55 -3.08
CA PRO A 384 -26.22 25.54 -2.87
C PRO A 384 -25.08 25.58 -3.89
N GLN A 385 -25.37 25.81 -5.16
CA GLN A 385 -24.39 25.79 -6.25
C GLN A 385 -23.33 26.89 -6.13
N ALA A 386 -23.63 27.97 -5.40
CA ALA A 386 -22.70 29.06 -5.16
C ALA A 386 -21.67 28.73 -4.06
N VAL A 387 -22.02 27.83 -3.13
CA VAL A 387 -21.21 27.53 -1.92
C VAL A 387 -20.58 26.14 -1.97
N ILE A 388 -21.26 25.17 -2.60
CA ILE A 388 -20.87 23.77 -2.68
C ILE A 388 -20.56 23.42 -4.14
N ASN A 389 -19.36 22.93 -4.40
CA ASN A 389 -19.00 22.51 -5.75
C ASN A 389 -19.63 21.14 -6.11
N PRO A 390 -19.71 20.77 -7.41
CA PRO A 390 -20.43 19.56 -7.80
C PRO A 390 -19.83 18.25 -7.25
N VAL A 391 -18.51 18.21 -7.02
CA VAL A 391 -17.85 17.04 -6.40
C VAL A 391 -18.17 16.98 -4.91
N GLU A 392 -18.09 18.12 -4.20
CA GLU A 392 -18.47 18.24 -2.79
C GLU A 392 -19.94 17.81 -2.60
N ASN A 393 -20.84 18.20 -3.48
CA ASN A 393 -22.25 17.79 -3.43
C ASN A 393 -22.43 16.27 -3.30
N VAL A 394 -21.71 15.49 -4.12
CA VAL A 394 -21.78 14.01 -4.05
C VAL A 394 -21.24 13.50 -2.72
N TYR A 395 -20.11 14.02 -2.25
CA TYR A 395 -19.52 13.60 -0.97
C TYR A 395 -20.40 13.96 0.23
N LEU A 396 -21.07 15.11 0.23
CA LEU A 396 -21.97 15.49 1.33
C LEU A 396 -23.18 14.55 1.41
N LYS A 397 -23.75 14.16 0.26
CA LYS A 397 -24.78 13.10 0.20
C LYS A 397 -24.24 11.76 0.68
N LEU A 398 -23.03 11.37 0.25
CA LEU A 398 -22.36 10.16 0.71
C LEU A 398 -22.18 10.15 2.23
N PHE A 399 -21.74 11.26 2.82
CA PHE A 399 -21.52 11.37 4.27
C PHE A 399 -22.81 11.24 5.07
N ASP A 400 -23.87 11.87 4.58
CA ASP A 400 -25.21 11.76 5.15
C ASP A 400 -25.75 10.32 5.05
N VAL A 401 -25.49 9.60 3.94
CA VAL A 401 -25.78 8.15 3.83
C VAL A 401 -24.97 7.35 4.84
N LEU A 402 -23.66 7.55 4.93
CA LEU A 402 -22.79 6.82 5.86
C LEU A 402 -23.19 7.03 7.32
N HIS A 403 -23.63 8.24 7.68
CA HIS A 403 -23.95 8.60 9.06
C HIS A 403 -25.35 8.15 9.49
N HIS A 404 -26.35 8.24 8.59
CA HIS A 404 -27.75 8.04 8.98
C HIS A 404 -28.44 6.86 8.30
N GLY A 405 -27.99 6.43 7.12
CA GLY A 405 -28.66 5.37 6.36
C GLY A 405 -27.91 4.03 6.39
N PHE A 406 -26.58 4.08 6.44
CA PHE A 406 -25.70 2.93 6.35
C PHE A 406 -25.68 2.12 7.64
N GLN A 407 -25.61 0.79 7.49
CA GLN A 407 -25.41 -0.14 8.59
C GLN A 407 -24.32 -1.14 8.25
N TRP A 408 -23.43 -1.39 9.21
CA TRP A 408 -22.52 -2.52 9.12
C TRP A 408 -23.30 -3.84 9.18
N ASN A 409 -23.16 -4.66 8.15
CA ASN A 409 -23.73 -5.99 8.04
C ASN A 409 -22.80 -6.88 7.19
N ASP A 410 -23.25 -8.07 6.78
CA ASP A 410 -22.45 -9.00 5.97
C ASP A 410 -22.18 -8.53 4.53
N ALA A 411 -22.85 -7.46 4.07
CA ALA A 411 -22.69 -6.90 2.73
C ALA A 411 -22.72 -5.35 2.76
N PRO A 412 -21.69 -4.68 3.32
CA PRO A 412 -21.69 -3.23 3.54
C PRO A 412 -21.93 -2.42 2.26
N ALA A 413 -21.41 -2.87 1.12
CA ALA A 413 -21.65 -2.22 -0.17
C ALA A 413 -23.15 -2.23 -0.57
N ILE A 414 -23.86 -3.33 -0.32
CA ILE A 414 -25.31 -3.42 -0.56
C ILE A 414 -26.07 -2.52 0.42
N SER A 415 -25.68 -2.52 1.69
CA SER A 415 -26.24 -1.66 2.73
C SER A 415 -26.15 -0.19 2.33
N PHE A 416 -24.96 0.22 1.88
CA PHE A 416 -24.69 1.58 1.44
C PHE A 416 -25.51 1.98 0.20
N VAL A 417 -25.53 1.17 -0.85
CA VAL A 417 -26.28 1.46 -2.07
C VAL A 417 -27.79 1.51 -1.81
N SER A 418 -28.31 0.60 -1.00
CA SER A 418 -29.72 0.59 -0.57
C SER A 418 -30.05 1.84 0.25
N ALA A 419 -29.18 2.20 1.19
CA ALA A 419 -29.33 3.38 2.02
C ALA A 419 -29.34 4.68 1.19
N TRP A 420 -28.44 4.79 0.21
CA TRP A 420 -28.43 5.94 -0.70
C TRP A 420 -29.74 6.04 -1.48
N ALA A 421 -30.17 4.96 -2.14
CA ALA A 421 -31.39 4.96 -2.94
C ALA A 421 -32.65 5.28 -2.12
N SER A 422 -32.70 4.81 -0.86
CA SER A 422 -33.80 5.11 0.06
C SER A 422 -33.78 6.58 0.52
N ARG A 423 -32.61 7.12 0.82
CA ARG A 423 -32.44 8.46 1.39
C ARG A 423 -32.53 9.57 0.32
N PHE A 424 -32.14 9.26 -0.91
CA PHE A 424 -32.21 10.13 -2.08
C PHE A 424 -32.90 9.41 -3.25
N PRO A 425 -34.25 9.28 -3.25
CA PRO A 425 -34.97 8.55 -4.29
C PRO A 425 -34.73 9.07 -5.71
N GLU A 426 -34.51 10.38 -5.88
CA GLU A 426 -34.18 10.99 -7.18
C GLU A 426 -32.79 10.60 -7.71
N ASP A 427 -31.85 10.29 -6.80
CA ASP A 427 -30.52 9.78 -7.15
C ASP A 427 -30.56 8.27 -7.48
N ALA A 428 -31.57 7.54 -6.97
CA ALA A 428 -31.63 6.08 -7.02
C ALA A 428 -31.36 5.48 -8.41
N PRO A 429 -31.94 5.98 -9.53
CA PRO A 429 -31.64 5.39 -10.84
C PRO A 429 -30.17 5.55 -11.23
N ALA A 430 -29.48 6.63 -10.83
CA ALA A 430 -28.07 6.87 -11.16
C ALA A 430 -27.16 6.02 -10.29
N VAL A 431 -27.50 5.90 -9.01
CA VAL A 431 -26.77 5.03 -8.08
C VAL A 431 -26.87 3.58 -8.55
N TYR A 432 -28.06 3.13 -8.96
CA TYR A 432 -28.26 1.79 -9.52
C TYR A 432 -27.56 1.60 -10.87
N ASP A 433 -27.59 2.58 -11.77
CA ASP A 433 -26.83 2.52 -13.02
C ASP A 433 -25.32 2.32 -12.75
N VAL A 434 -24.75 3.10 -11.83
CA VAL A 434 -23.33 2.96 -11.44
C VAL A 434 -23.07 1.60 -10.81
N PHE A 435 -23.89 1.16 -9.86
CA PHE A 435 -23.71 -0.12 -9.18
C PHE A 435 -23.81 -1.31 -10.13
N LEU A 436 -24.79 -1.29 -11.04
CA LEU A 436 -24.98 -2.33 -12.05
C LEU A 436 -23.87 -2.32 -13.10
N ASP A 437 -23.37 -1.16 -13.51
CA ASP A 437 -22.24 -1.06 -14.43
C ASP A 437 -20.94 -1.57 -13.80
N VAL A 438 -20.70 -1.27 -12.51
CA VAL A 438 -19.56 -1.80 -11.77
C VAL A 438 -19.67 -3.30 -11.59
N THR A 439 -20.77 -3.80 -11.05
CA THR A 439 -20.94 -5.24 -10.75
C THR A 439 -21.31 -6.08 -11.97
N ARG A 440 -21.52 -5.44 -13.13
CA ARG A 440 -22.12 -6.05 -14.33
C ARG A 440 -23.46 -6.74 -14.04
N GLY A 441 -24.18 -6.32 -13.00
CA GLY A 441 -25.44 -6.91 -12.54
C GLY A 441 -25.33 -8.28 -11.85
N VAL A 442 -24.11 -8.82 -11.66
CA VAL A 442 -23.88 -10.17 -11.12
C VAL A 442 -24.36 -10.32 -9.68
N THR A 443 -24.42 -9.23 -8.92
CA THR A 443 -24.96 -9.19 -7.55
C THR A 443 -26.49 -9.32 -7.51
N VAL A 444 -27.18 -8.91 -8.57
CA VAL A 444 -28.65 -8.89 -8.68
C VAL A 444 -29.17 -10.20 -9.27
N ALA A 445 -28.57 -10.65 -10.37
CA ALA A 445 -29.08 -11.78 -11.15
C ALA A 445 -27.95 -12.68 -11.66
N ARG A 446 -28.13 -13.99 -11.52
CA ARG A 446 -27.15 -15.00 -11.98
C ARG A 446 -26.87 -14.91 -13.48
N GLY A 447 -27.92 -14.70 -14.28
CA GLY A 447 -27.83 -14.59 -15.73
C GLY A 447 -27.01 -13.38 -16.20
N ALA A 448 -26.73 -12.41 -15.33
CA ALA A 448 -25.99 -11.22 -15.69
C ALA A 448 -24.54 -11.53 -16.11
N ALA A 449 -23.95 -12.62 -15.57
CA ALA A 449 -22.60 -13.04 -15.92
C ALA A 449 -22.41 -13.25 -17.45
N SER A 450 -23.45 -13.71 -18.15
CA SER A 450 -23.44 -13.88 -19.60
C SER A 450 -24.22 -12.79 -20.36
N ALA A 451 -25.24 -12.19 -19.74
CA ALA A 451 -26.16 -11.29 -20.43
C ALA A 451 -25.81 -9.79 -20.31
N HIS A 452 -24.91 -9.38 -19.42
CA HIS A 452 -24.64 -7.95 -19.14
C HIS A 452 -24.22 -7.10 -20.34
N LEU A 453 -23.64 -7.71 -21.39
CA LEU A 453 -23.28 -7.02 -22.64
C LEU A 453 -24.46 -6.86 -23.60
N THR A 454 -25.60 -7.51 -23.31
CA THR A 454 -26.82 -7.37 -24.12
C THR A 454 -27.38 -5.97 -23.93
N ALA A 455 -27.62 -5.27 -25.04
CA ALA A 455 -28.17 -3.92 -25.02
C ALA A 455 -29.47 -3.85 -24.19
N GLY A 456 -29.54 -2.89 -23.27
CA GLY A 456 -30.70 -2.69 -22.40
C GLY A 456 -30.82 -3.67 -21.21
N TYR A 457 -29.97 -4.69 -21.10
CA TYR A 457 -30.07 -5.68 -20.00
C TYR A 457 -29.90 -5.03 -18.61
N LEU A 458 -28.83 -4.25 -18.42
CA LEU A 458 -28.61 -3.56 -17.14
C LEU A 458 -29.68 -2.50 -16.86
N ALA A 459 -30.17 -1.80 -17.89
CA ALA A 459 -31.28 -0.87 -17.74
C ALA A 459 -32.56 -1.59 -17.29
N GLY A 460 -32.84 -2.78 -17.84
CA GLY A 460 -33.95 -3.62 -17.39
C GLY A 460 -33.81 -4.06 -15.93
N LEU A 461 -32.60 -4.42 -15.49
CA LEU A 461 -32.34 -4.71 -14.07
C LEU A 461 -32.54 -3.48 -13.18
N ARG A 462 -32.13 -2.28 -13.63
CA ARG A 462 -32.39 -1.03 -12.91
C ARG A 462 -33.89 -0.82 -12.71
N GLU A 463 -34.70 -0.96 -13.75
CA GLU A 463 -36.16 -0.80 -13.61
C GLU A 463 -36.76 -1.80 -12.63
N GLN A 464 -36.26 -3.05 -12.61
CA GLN A 464 -36.70 -4.05 -11.63
C GLN A 464 -36.28 -3.69 -10.19
N LEU A 465 -35.11 -3.10 -9.99
CA LEU A 465 -34.67 -2.60 -8.67
C LEU A 465 -35.55 -1.43 -8.21
N LEU A 466 -35.82 -0.46 -9.09
CA LEU A 466 -36.70 0.68 -8.79
C LEU A 466 -38.13 0.25 -8.47
N ALA A 467 -38.64 -0.77 -9.19
CA ALA A 467 -39.95 -1.34 -8.95
C ALA A 467 -40.00 -2.28 -7.72
N GLY A 468 -38.86 -2.59 -7.10
CA GLY A 468 -38.77 -3.53 -5.98
C GLY A 468 -39.00 -5.00 -6.35
N THR A 469 -39.03 -5.35 -7.64
CA THR A 469 -39.20 -6.72 -8.13
C THR A 469 -37.88 -7.50 -8.19
N ALA A 470 -36.75 -6.81 -8.06
CA ALA A 470 -35.42 -7.39 -7.89
C ALA A 470 -34.74 -6.79 -6.65
N ARG A 471 -33.72 -7.47 -6.13
CA ARG A 471 -32.90 -6.99 -5.00
C ARG A 471 -31.45 -6.84 -5.41
N LEU A 472 -30.75 -5.86 -4.82
CA LEU A 472 -29.32 -5.62 -5.06
C LEU A 472 -28.42 -6.83 -4.73
N ASP A 473 -28.88 -7.66 -3.79
CA ASP A 473 -28.25 -8.89 -3.31
C ASP A 473 -28.95 -10.16 -3.81
N GLY A 474 -29.76 -10.07 -4.87
CA GLY A 474 -30.56 -11.18 -5.40
C GLY A 474 -29.76 -12.43 -5.78
N ASN A 475 -28.46 -12.29 -6.05
CA ASN A 475 -27.53 -13.37 -6.34
C ASN A 475 -26.28 -13.34 -5.44
N LEU A 476 -26.36 -12.68 -4.28
CA LEU A 476 -25.30 -12.66 -3.27
C LEU A 476 -25.56 -13.71 -2.20
N GLY A 477 -24.56 -14.55 -1.91
CA GLY A 477 -24.60 -15.48 -0.79
C GLY A 477 -24.08 -14.87 0.50
N HIS A 478 -24.58 -15.36 1.63
CA HIS A 478 -24.03 -15.04 2.94
C HIS A 478 -22.55 -15.48 3.05
N PRO A 479 -21.66 -14.67 3.63
CA PRO A 479 -20.27 -15.08 3.84
C PRO A 479 -20.17 -16.27 4.78
N LEU A 480 -19.49 -17.33 4.33
CA LEU A 480 -19.26 -18.55 5.10
C LEU A 480 -17.78 -18.67 5.42
N TRP A 481 -17.34 -17.90 6.42
CA TRP A 481 -15.94 -17.81 6.81
C TRP A 481 -15.44 -19.02 7.58
N ILE A 482 -14.27 -19.52 7.19
CA ILE A 482 -13.69 -20.77 7.68
C ILE A 482 -12.23 -20.54 8.03
N VAL A 483 -11.81 -21.01 9.20
CA VAL A 483 -10.40 -21.08 9.59
C VAL A 483 -9.79 -22.37 9.05
N SER A 484 -8.88 -22.27 8.08
CA SER A 484 -8.08 -23.42 7.63
C SER A 484 -6.99 -23.74 8.66
N PRO A 485 -6.94 -24.98 9.18
CA PRO A 485 -5.92 -25.39 10.15
C PRO A 485 -4.56 -25.70 9.50
N GLY A 486 -4.52 -25.94 8.18
CA GLY A 486 -3.34 -26.44 7.47
C GLY A 486 -2.39 -25.39 6.93
N MET A 487 -2.78 -24.12 6.93
CA MET A 487 -1.99 -23.02 6.39
C MET A 487 -1.82 -21.93 7.44
N GLN A 488 -0.58 -21.72 7.86
CA GLN A 488 -0.17 -20.65 8.76
C GLN A 488 0.71 -19.68 7.98
N PHE A 489 0.39 -18.39 8.02
CA PHE A 489 1.30 -17.36 7.52
C PHE A 489 2.39 -17.11 8.55
N GLY A 490 3.54 -17.77 8.36
CA GLY A 490 4.79 -17.39 8.99
C GLY A 490 5.49 -16.36 8.10
N MET A 491 5.60 -15.11 8.58
CA MET A 491 6.14 -13.92 7.90
C MET A 491 5.15 -13.20 6.99
N GLY A 492 4.22 -12.45 7.59
CA GLY A 492 3.68 -11.28 6.90
C GLY A 492 4.82 -10.25 6.80
N LEU A 493 5.28 -9.93 5.59
CA LEU A 493 6.34 -8.95 5.37
C LEU A 493 6.01 -7.51 5.84
N TYR A 494 4.78 -7.29 6.32
CA TYR A 494 4.29 -6.03 6.88
C TYR A 494 3.98 -6.09 8.38
N ARG A 495 4.10 -7.27 9.01
CA ARG A 495 3.90 -7.42 10.46
C ARG A 495 5.16 -8.04 11.04
N TYR A 496 5.95 -7.24 11.74
CA TYR A 496 7.20 -7.63 12.41
C TYR A 496 7.04 -8.70 13.52
N VAL A 497 5.94 -9.43 13.54
CA VAL A 497 5.70 -10.52 14.48
C VAL A 497 5.59 -11.83 13.70
N PRO A 498 6.41 -12.84 14.02
CA PRO A 498 6.24 -14.20 13.52
C PRO A 498 5.09 -14.89 14.25
N LEU A 499 3.92 -14.24 14.34
CA LEU A 499 2.73 -14.90 14.83
C LEU A 499 2.12 -15.64 13.65
N PRO A 500 2.18 -16.99 13.61
CA PRO A 500 1.46 -17.75 12.60
C PRO A 500 -0.03 -17.39 12.68
N GLN A 501 -0.51 -16.63 11.69
CA GLN A 501 -1.93 -16.40 11.55
C GLN A 501 -2.52 -17.54 10.74
N SER A 502 -3.53 -18.21 11.31
CA SER A 502 -4.27 -19.22 10.57
C SER A 502 -4.96 -18.56 9.38
N PHE A 503 -4.82 -19.19 8.22
CA PHE A 503 -5.50 -18.76 7.01
C PHE A 503 -7.02 -18.81 7.19
N THR A 504 -7.71 -17.78 6.71
CA THR A 504 -9.17 -17.72 6.65
C THR A 504 -9.64 -17.52 5.22
N LEU A 505 -10.76 -18.18 4.88
CA LEU A 505 -11.41 -18.06 3.58
C LEU A 505 -12.92 -18.01 3.76
N ASP A 506 -13.62 -17.30 2.88
CA ASP A 506 -15.07 -17.41 2.71
C ASP A 506 -15.36 -18.45 1.63
N LEU A 507 -16.14 -19.48 1.96
CA LEU A 507 -16.52 -20.53 1.01
C LEU A 507 -17.19 -19.98 -0.27
N ASN A 508 -17.97 -18.91 -0.15
CA ASN A 508 -18.69 -18.34 -1.28
C ASN A 508 -17.83 -17.41 -2.15
N ALA A 509 -16.72 -16.89 -1.60
CA ALA A 509 -15.73 -16.10 -2.34
C ALA A 509 -14.47 -16.89 -2.77
N ALA A 510 -14.20 -18.04 -2.15
CA ALA A 510 -12.97 -18.80 -2.35
C ALA A 510 -12.80 -19.31 -3.79
N ASP A 511 -11.60 -19.23 -4.34
CA ASP A 511 -11.26 -19.94 -5.58
C ASP A 511 -10.65 -21.32 -5.31
N VAL A 512 -10.20 -21.98 -6.38
CA VAL A 512 -9.53 -23.27 -6.28
C VAL A 512 -8.27 -23.20 -5.39
N ALA A 513 -7.51 -22.11 -5.44
CA ALA A 513 -6.28 -21.96 -4.65
C ALA A 513 -6.59 -21.78 -3.15
N ASP A 514 -7.62 -21.00 -2.81
CA ASP A 514 -8.09 -20.84 -1.44
C ASP A 514 -8.60 -22.18 -0.87
N LEU A 515 -9.42 -22.91 -1.62
CA LEU A 515 -10.03 -24.16 -1.16
C LEU A 515 -8.99 -25.27 -0.94
N ARG A 516 -7.96 -25.35 -1.77
CA ARG A 516 -6.84 -26.29 -1.60
C ARG A 516 -6.02 -26.04 -0.34
N ALA A 517 -6.16 -24.88 0.30
CA ALA A 517 -5.55 -24.61 1.59
C ALA A 517 -6.21 -25.39 2.75
N VAL A 518 -7.41 -25.96 2.54
CA VAL A 518 -8.07 -26.81 3.52
C VAL A 518 -7.46 -28.21 3.45
N PRO A 519 -6.95 -28.78 4.56
CA PRO A 519 -6.34 -30.11 4.56
C PRO A 519 -7.25 -31.18 3.95
N GLY A 520 -6.69 -31.99 3.06
CA GLY A 520 -7.38 -33.07 2.38
C GLY A 520 -8.21 -32.67 1.16
N VAL A 521 -8.27 -31.38 0.80
CA VAL A 521 -8.94 -30.92 -0.43
C VAL A 521 -7.97 -30.93 -1.61
N SER A 522 -8.21 -31.82 -2.58
CA SER A 522 -7.48 -31.88 -3.85
C SER A 522 -7.90 -30.78 -4.82
N ALA A 523 -7.11 -30.50 -5.86
CA ALA A 523 -7.48 -29.59 -6.93
C ALA A 523 -8.78 -30.01 -7.64
N ALA A 524 -9.00 -31.33 -7.80
CA ALA A 524 -10.23 -31.87 -8.39
C ALA A 524 -11.47 -31.56 -7.54
N LEU A 525 -11.39 -31.76 -6.22
CA LEU A 525 -12.47 -31.45 -5.29
C LEU A 525 -12.71 -29.94 -5.18
N ALA A 526 -11.65 -29.15 -5.06
CA ALA A 526 -11.75 -27.69 -5.06
C ALA A 526 -12.44 -27.16 -6.33
N GLY A 527 -12.07 -27.71 -7.50
CA GLY A 527 -12.75 -27.40 -8.76
C GLY A 527 -14.22 -27.84 -8.78
N ALA A 528 -14.56 -28.98 -8.17
CA ALA A 528 -15.94 -29.42 -8.03
C ALA A 528 -16.77 -28.47 -7.16
N ILE A 529 -16.24 -28.02 -6.01
CA ILE A 529 -16.89 -27.02 -5.14
C ILE A 529 -17.19 -25.73 -5.92
N VAL A 530 -16.20 -25.19 -6.64
CA VAL A 530 -16.37 -23.96 -7.44
C VAL A 530 -17.40 -24.16 -8.55
N ARG A 531 -17.38 -25.30 -9.26
CA ARG A 531 -18.37 -25.59 -10.31
C ARG A 531 -19.79 -25.70 -9.74
N GLU A 532 -19.97 -26.42 -8.64
CA GLU A 532 -21.28 -26.56 -7.99
C GLU A 532 -21.81 -25.19 -7.50
N ARG A 533 -20.95 -24.36 -6.88
CA ARG A 533 -21.30 -22.98 -6.51
C ARG A 533 -21.72 -22.14 -7.71
N ASN A 534 -20.98 -22.20 -8.80
CA ASN A 534 -21.29 -21.40 -9.99
C ASN A 534 -22.57 -21.89 -10.69
N ALA A 535 -22.83 -23.20 -10.67
CA ALA A 535 -24.01 -23.80 -11.28
C ALA A 535 -25.29 -23.56 -10.46
N ARG A 536 -25.24 -23.78 -9.14
CA ARG A 536 -26.41 -23.76 -8.25
C ARG A 536 -26.63 -22.44 -7.52
N GLY A 537 -25.61 -21.59 -7.45
CA GLY A 537 -25.58 -20.39 -6.63
C GLY A 537 -24.71 -20.57 -5.39
N ALA A 538 -24.59 -19.50 -4.60
CA ALA A 538 -23.85 -19.55 -3.35
C ALA A 538 -24.40 -20.62 -2.40
N PHE A 539 -23.53 -21.17 -1.56
CA PHE A 539 -23.94 -22.10 -0.51
C PHE A 539 -24.57 -21.33 0.66
N ASP A 540 -25.72 -21.79 1.14
CA ASP A 540 -26.39 -21.21 2.31
C ASP A 540 -25.73 -21.66 3.63
N SER A 541 -25.04 -22.80 3.61
CA SER A 541 -24.35 -23.33 4.78
C SER A 541 -23.21 -24.25 4.37
N VAL A 542 -22.27 -24.48 5.31
CA VAL A 542 -21.20 -25.47 5.14
C VAL A 542 -21.76 -26.89 4.99
N ALA A 543 -22.94 -27.18 5.53
CA ALA A 543 -23.58 -28.49 5.39
C ALA A 543 -23.95 -28.80 3.93
N ALA A 544 -24.20 -27.78 3.10
CA ALA A 544 -24.52 -27.96 1.68
C ALA A 544 -23.38 -28.63 0.88
N LEU A 545 -22.15 -28.62 1.40
CA LEU A 545 -20.99 -29.28 0.77
C LEU A 545 -21.16 -30.79 0.61
N ALA A 546 -22.02 -31.46 1.39
CA ALA A 546 -22.29 -32.89 1.23
C ALA A 546 -22.80 -33.27 -0.17
N GLY A 547 -23.44 -32.33 -0.88
CA GLY A 547 -23.92 -32.55 -2.24
C GLY A 547 -22.85 -32.42 -3.33
N VAL A 548 -21.62 -32.00 -2.98
CA VAL A 548 -20.54 -31.78 -3.95
C VAL A 548 -19.88 -33.11 -4.33
N PRO A 549 -19.77 -33.44 -5.63
CA PRO A 549 -19.08 -34.65 -6.06
C PRO A 549 -17.64 -34.73 -5.53
N GLY A 550 -17.32 -35.85 -4.87
CA GLY A 550 -16.00 -36.08 -4.25
C GLY A 550 -15.86 -35.55 -2.81
N MET A 551 -16.90 -34.93 -2.23
CA MET A 551 -16.91 -34.58 -0.81
C MET A 551 -17.13 -35.82 0.06
N THR A 552 -16.33 -35.99 1.11
CA THR A 552 -16.52 -37.04 2.11
C THR A 552 -17.08 -36.47 3.43
N PRO A 553 -17.71 -37.29 4.29
CA PRO A 553 -18.17 -36.84 5.61
C PRO A 553 -17.04 -36.24 6.47
N GLU A 554 -15.83 -36.79 6.40
CA GLU A 554 -14.66 -36.33 7.15
C GLU A 554 -14.20 -34.94 6.68
N LEU A 555 -14.17 -34.72 5.36
CA LEU A 555 -13.85 -33.41 4.79
C LEU A 555 -14.93 -32.39 5.13
N GLN A 556 -16.21 -32.76 5.03
CA GLN A 556 -17.31 -31.89 5.42
C GLN A 556 -17.20 -31.48 6.90
N ALA A 557 -16.88 -32.43 7.78
CA ALA A 557 -16.63 -32.16 9.20
C ALA A 557 -15.45 -31.20 9.40
N THR A 558 -14.42 -31.29 8.56
CA THR A 558 -13.27 -30.36 8.57
C THR A 558 -13.69 -28.93 8.23
N PHE A 559 -14.50 -28.73 7.18
CA PHE A 559 -15.07 -27.42 6.85
C PHE A 559 -15.95 -26.90 7.99
N LYS A 560 -16.83 -27.75 8.55
CA LYS A 560 -17.70 -27.37 9.67
C LYS A 560 -16.89 -26.92 10.90
N ALA A 561 -15.87 -27.68 11.27
CA ALA A 561 -15.01 -27.33 12.40
C ALA A 561 -14.26 -26.01 12.16
N GLY A 562 -13.84 -25.74 10.91
CA GLY A 562 -13.23 -24.46 10.54
C GLY A 562 -14.19 -23.28 10.63
N PHE A 563 -15.46 -23.48 10.24
CA PHE A 563 -16.52 -22.49 10.39
C PHE A 563 -16.84 -22.21 11.86
N ASP A 564 -17.02 -23.26 12.68
CA ASP A 564 -17.29 -23.13 14.11
C ASP A 564 -16.16 -22.36 14.83
N ARG A 565 -14.89 -22.62 14.46
CA ARG A 565 -13.74 -21.84 14.95
C ARG A 565 -13.80 -20.37 14.57
N MET A 566 -14.31 -20.04 13.39
CA MET A 566 -14.45 -18.65 12.96
C MET A 566 -15.55 -17.93 13.72
N GLN A 567 -16.70 -18.59 13.92
CA GLN A 567 -17.80 -18.04 14.73
C GLN A 567 -17.33 -17.72 16.15
N GLU A 568 -16.51 -18.59 16.74
CA GLU A 568 -15.88 -18.32 18.03
C GLU A 568 -14.91 -17.12 18.00
N ARG A 569 -14.15 -16.92 16.91
CA ARG A 569 -13.32 -15.72 16.74
C ARG A 569 -14.15 -14.44 16.71
N PHE A 570 -15.28 -14.43 16.00
CA PHE A 570 -16.17 -13.27 15.96
C PHE A 570 -16.78 -12.97 17.33
N ARG A 571 -17.27 -13.98 18.05
CA ARG A 571 -17.80 -13.80 19.42
C ARG A 571 -16.75 -13.20 20.36
N ARG A 572 -15.50 -13.70 20.32
CA ARG A 572 -14.39 -13.16 21.12
C ARG A 572 -13.98 -11.75 20.72
N ALA A 573 -14.01 -11.44 19.42
CA ALA A 573 -13.70 -10.10 18.93
C ALA A 573 -14.73 -9.09 19.45
N ALA A 574 -16.03 -9.41 19.34
CA ALA A 574 -17.11 -8.58 19.86
C ALA A 574 -16.95 -8.31 21.37
N ALA A 575 -16.65 -9.36 22.17
CA ALA A 575 -16.41 -9.21 23.61
C ALA A 575 -15.17 -8.36 23.96
N ARG A 576 -14.15 -8.32 23.09
CA ARG A 576 -12.93 -7.50 23.29
C ARG A 576 -13.13 -6.04 22.93
N THR A 577 -14.01 -5.72 21.98
CA THR A 577 -14.32 -4.34 21.61
C THR A 577 -14.92 -3.57 22.80
N GLU A 578 -15.63 -4.25 23.70
CA GLU A 578 -16.12 -3.67 24.97
C GLU A 578 -15.00 -3.41 26.01
N GLN A 579 -13.84 -4.08 25.90
CA GLN A 579 -12.75 -4.00 26.89
C GLN A 579 -11.60 -3.07 26.50
N ARG A 580 -11.58 -2.50 25.29
CA ARG A 580 -10.36 -1.87 24.76
C ARG A 580 -10.24 -0.38 25.14
N ALA A 581 -9.93 -0.14 26.41
CA ALA A 581 -9.04 0.95 26.81
C ALA A 581 -7.65 0.35 27.07
N SER A 582 -6.61 0.94 26.47
CA SER A 582 -5.18 0.57 26.52
C SER A 582 -4.73 -0.61 25.64
N ASN A 583 -3.84 -0.31 24.68
CA ASN A 583 -3.08 -1.30 23.92
C ASN A 583 -1.58 -1.02 24.15
N PRO A 584 -0.79 -1.95 24.71
CA PRO A 584 0.61 -1.70 25.02
C PRO A 584 1.50 -1.94 23.81
N THR A 585 1.83 -0.87 23.08
CA THR A 585 2.85 -0.83 22.00
C THR A 585 4.27 -1.18 22.47
N TRP A 586 4.55 -1.10 23.78
CA TRP A 586 5.89 -1.31 24.35
C TRP A 586 6.43 -2.74 24.16
N MET A 587 5.58 -3.76 24.30
CA MET A 587 6.00 -5.17 24.19
C MET A 587 6.42 -5.51 22.75
N MET A 588 5.78 -4.88 21.76
CA MET A 588 6.12 -5.06 20.35
C MET A 588 7.46 -4.42 19.99
N ASN A 589 7.74 -3.22 20.50
CA ASN A 589 9.04 -2.56 20.31
C ASN A 589 10.19 -3.37 20.91
N TYR A 590 9.96 -4.02 22.06
CA TYR A 590 10.96 -4.86 22.71
C TYR A 590 11.26 -6.15 21.93
N LEU A 591 10.23 -6.80 21.39
CA LEU A 591 10.36 -8.00 20.56
C LEU A 591 11.14 -7.73 19.26
N VAL A 592 10.87 -6.60 18.58
CA VAL A 592 11.61 -6.19 17.38
C VAL A 592 13.09 -5.95 17.67
N LEU A 593 13.41 -5.31 18.81
CA LEU A 593 14.79 -5.11 19.24
C LEU A 593 15.51 -6.43 19.53
N MET A 594 14.84 -7.40 20.17
CA MET A 594 15.41 -8.73 20.40
C MET A 594 15.68 -9.50 19.10
N VAL A 595 14.74 -9.50 18.16
CA VAL A 595 14.92 -10.17 16.85
C VAL A 595 16.06 -9.54 16.06
N LYS A 596 16.15 -8.20 16.04
CA LYS A 596 17.28 -7.48 15.44
C LYS A 596 18.60 -7.84 16.12
N GLY A 597 18.63 -7.87 17.45
CA GLY A 597 19.80 -8.27 18.24
C GLY A 597 20.27 -9.69 17.92
N ALA A 598 19.34 -10.65 17.77
CA ALA A 598 19.66 -12.02 17.37
C ALA A 598 20.22 -12.08 15.94
N TYR A 599 19.71 -11.27 15.01
CA TYR A 599 20.22 -11.18 13.65
C TYR A 599 21.64 -10.60 13.59
N TYR A 600 21.92 -9.55 14.36
CA TYR A 600 23.27 -8.99 14.48
C TYR A 600 24.24 -9.97 15.15
N ALA A 601 23.80 -10.71 16.17
CA ALA A 601 24.60 -11.76 16.80
C ALA A 601 24.92 -12.91 15.83
N ALA A 602 23.95 -13.33 15.00
CA ALA A 602 24.14 -14.34 13.97
C ALA A 602 25.12 -13.85 12.88
N ALA A 603 24.98 -12.60 12.42
CA ALA A 603 25.91 -12.00 11.46
C ALA A 603 27.33 -11.89 12.03
N ALA A 604 27.48 -11.46 13.29
CA ALA A 604 28.76 -11.42 13.98
C ALA A 604 29.37 -12.82 14.14
N TRP A 605 28.56 -13.84 14.43
CA TRP A 605 29.00 -15.23 14.52
C TRP A 605 29.48 -15.78 13.17
N GLN A 606 28.77 -15.49 12.07
CA GLN A 606 29.19 -15.89 10.73
C GLN A 606 30.49 -15.17 10.31
N ALA A 607 30.62 -13.88 10.62
CA ALA A 607 31.85 -13.13 10.40
C ALA A 607 33.03 -13.72 11.20
N ALA A 608 32.81 -14.08 12.47
CA ALA A 608 33.82 -14.72 13.31
C ALA A 608 34.24 -16.10 12.74
N ARG A 609 33.29 -16.94 12.32
CA ARG A 609 33.58 -18.22 11.66
C ARG A 609 34.38 -18.04 10.38
N ALA A 610 34.01 -17.08 9.54
CA ALA A 610 34.74 -16.78 8.30
C ALA A 610 36.20 -16.37 8.59
N LEU A 611 36.42 -15.53 9.61
CA LEU A 611 37.76 -15.13 10.04
C LEU A 611 38.60 -16.31 10.56
N VAL A 612 38.00 -17.24 11.31
CA VAL A 612 38.67 -18.45 11.81
C VAL A 612 39.06 -19.37 10.65
N VAL A 613 38.13 -19.64 9.73
CA VAL A 613 38.38 -20.50 8.54
C VAL A 613 39.45 -19.89 7.65
N ALA A 614 39.40 -18.57 7.40
CA ALA A 614 40.41 -17.86 6.64
C ALA A 614 41.79 -17.91 7.32
N GLY A 615 41.84 -17.77 8.65
CA GLY A 615 43.06 -17.92 9.44
C GLY A 615 43.68 -19.32 9.33
N ILE A 616 42.86 -20.38 9.42
CA ILE A 616 43.29 -21.77 9.28
C ILE A 616 43.79 -22.03 7.84
N GLY A 617 43.02 -21.61 6.84
CA GLY A 617 43.39 -21.74 5.42
C GLY A 617 44.72 -21.04 5.10
N TYR A 618 44.91 -19.82 5.59
CA TYR A 618 46.18 -19.10 5.45
C TYR A 618 47.36 -19.85 6.10
N LEU A 619 47.18 -20.37 7.32
CA LEU A 619 48.22 -21.14 8.01
C LEU A 619 48.57 -22.43 7.26
N PHE A 620 47.56 -23.13 6.72
CA PHE A 620 47.74 -24.34 5.93
C PHE A 620 48.49 -24.07 4.63
N VAL A 621 48.12 -23.03 3.88
CA VAL A 621 48.82 -22.67 2.64
C VAL A 621 50.26 -22.22 2.93
N MET A 622 50.49 -21.48 4.01
CA MET A 622 51.84 -21.10 4.43
C MET A 622 52.69 -22.31 4.86
N TRP A 623 52.08 -23.32 5.48
CA TRP A 623 52.74 -24.59 5.80
C TRP A 623 53.11 -25.36 4.53
N LEU A 624 52.17 -25.46 3.58
CA LEU A 624 52.38 -26.14 2.31
C LEU A 624 53.47 -25.45 1.47
N ALA A 625 53.45 -24.12 1.38
CA ALA A 625 54.45 -23.32 0.68
C ALA A 625 55.87 -23.51 1.24
N ARG A 626 56.02 -23.58 2.58
CA ARG A 626 57.31 -23.88 3.23
C ARG A 626 57.81 -25.29 2.91
N ARG A 627 56.90 -26.26 2.86
CA ARG A 627 57.22 -27.65 2.54
C ARG A 627 57.66 -27.80 1.08
N MET A 628 57.01 -27.09 0.15
CA MET A 628 57.38 -27.07 -1.27
C MET A 628 58.69 -26.30 -1.54
N ALA A 629 59.04 -25.30 -0.71
CA ALA A 629 60.28 -24.54 -0.84
C ALA A 629 61.55 -25.25 -0.30
N GLY A 630 61.42 -26.47 0.24
CA GLY A 630 62.56 -27.26 0.73
C GLY A 630 63.25 -26.71 1.99
N GLU A 631 62.61 -25.82 2.74
CA GLU A 631 63.17 -25.24 3.96
C GLU A 631 63.22 -26.29 5.09
N ARG A 632 64.41 -26.73 5.52
CA ARG A 632 64.57 -27.54 6.74
C ARG A 632 64.18 -26.71 7.99
N PRO A 633 63.56 -27.32 9.01
CA PRO A 633 63.11 -26.58 10.19
C PRO A 633 64.29 -26.05 11.00
N VAL A 634 64.47 -24.72 11.01
CA VAL A 634 65.43 -24.02 11.89
C VAL A 634 64.89 -24.07 13.34
N PRO A 635 65.73 -24.37 14.36
CA PRO A 635 65.29 -24.39 15.76
C PRO A 635 64.87 -22.98 16.26
N PRO A 636 64.10 -22.88 17.36
CA PRO A 636 63.30 -21.69 17.68
C PRO A 636 64.14 -20.46 18.08
N ALA A 637 63.98 -19.34 17.37
CA ALA A 637 64.03 -18.05 18.02
C ALA A 637 62.83 -17.93 18.98
N GLY A 638 63.06 -17.45 20.21
CA GLY A 638 62.19 -17.62 21.39
C GLY A 638 60.68 -17.39 21.20
N LYS A 639 59.88 -18.06 22.04
CA LYS A 639 58.40 -18.12 22.05
C LYS A 639 57.72 -16.78 21.70
N ARG A 640 58.18 -15.66 22.28
CA ARG A 640 57.62 -14.31 22.02
C ARG A 640 57.73 -13.85 20.57
N ARG A 641 58.82 -14.15 19.87
CA ARG A 641 59.03 -13.73 18.47
C ARG A 641 58.20 -14.55 17.49
N ARG A 642 57.94 -15.83 17.84
CA ARG A 642 57.08 -16.75 17.09
C ARG A 642 55.60 -16.36 17.20
N VAL A 643 55.14 -16.03 18.41
CA VAL A 643 53.78 -15.49 18.66
C VAL A 643 53.59 -14.16 17.92
N ARG A 644 54.55 -13.23 18.02
CA ARG A 644 54.44 -11.91 17.38
C ARG A 644 54.41 -11.97 15.84
N ARG A 645 55.14 -12.91 15.23
CA ARG A 645 55.06 -13.15 13.77
C ARG A 645 53.77 -13.86 13.35
N GLY A 646 53.27 -14.79 14.15
CA GLY A 646 51.97 -15.43 13.94
C GLY A 646 50.82 -14.42 14.04
N LEU A 647 50.84 -13.58 15.07
CA LEU A 647 49.87 -12.49 15.28
C LEU A 647 49.91 -11.48 14.12
N ALA A 648 51.10 -11.07 13.67
CA ALA A 648 51.23 -10.13 12.55
C ALA A 648 50.78 -10.69 11.19
N ALA A 649 50.82 -12.02 11.02
CA ALA A 649 50.31 -12.68 9.82
C ALA A 649 48.78 -12.87 9.88
N LEU A 650 48.25 -13.21 11.07
CA LEU A 650 46.82 -13.24 11.36
C LEU A 650 46.16 -11.86 11.19
N THR A 651 46.79 -10.77 11.64
CA THR A 651 46.24 -9.42 11.50
C THR A 651 46.21 -8.95 10.04
N ARG A 652 47.19 -9.32 9.21
CA ARG A 652 47.17 -9.02 7.77
C ARG A 652 46.14 -9.87 7.01
N GLY A 653 46.00 -11.15 7.34
CA GLY A 653 44.95 -12.00 6.78
C GLY A 653 43.54 -11.54 7.17
N ALA A 654 43.37 -11.13 8.43
CA ALA A 654 42.11 -10.55 8.93
C ALA A 654 41.78 -9.20 8.27
N ALA A 655 42.77 -8.34 7.99
CA ALA A 655 42.54 -7.07 7.30
C ALA A 655 42.05 -7.26 5.85
N VAL A 656 42.56 -8.27 5.14
CA VAL A 656 42.12 -8.62 3.78
C VAL A 656 40.73 -9.24 3.79
N ALA A 657 40.39 -10.05 4.80
CA ALA A 657 39.06 -10.64 4.96
C ALA A 657 38.00 -9.63 5.46
N ALA A 658 38.41 -8.61 6.21
CA ALA A 658 37.52 -7.58 6.75
C ALA A 658 37.09 -6.54 5.71
N ALA A 659 37.88 -6.30 4.66
CA ALA A 659 37.57 -5.30 3.64
C ALA A 659 36.32 -5.65 2.80
N PRO A 660 36.13 -6.88 2.29
CA PRO A 660 34.88 -7.28 1.63
C PRO A 660 33.66 -7.20 2.56
N LEU A 661 33.83 -7.52 3.85
CA LEU A 661 32.76 -7.41 4.86
C LEU A 661 32.35 -5.95 5.12
N ALA A 662 33.32 -5.05 5.22
CA ALA A 662 33.06 -3.62 5.37
C ALA A 662 32.40 -3.03 4.11
N VAL A 663 32.88 -3.41 2.92
CA VAL A 663 32.27 -3.00 1.64
C VAL A 663 30.85 -3.55 1.51
N SER A 664 30.61 -4.81 1.88
CA SER A 664 29.27 -5.41 1.92
C SER A 664 28.35 -4.66 2.88
N ALA A 665 28.79 -4.36 4.11
CA ALA A 665 28.02 -3.59 5.08
C ALA A 665 27.68 -2.16 4.59
N ILE A 666 28.60 -1.50 3.87
CA ILE A 666 28.37 -0.18 3.26
C ILE A 666 27.40 -0.26 2.08
N LEU A 667 27.47 -1.31 1.26
CA LEU A 667 26.54 -1.52 0.15
C LEU A 667 25.13 -1.83 0.67
N TYR A 668 25.01 -2.67 1.70
CA TYR A 668 23.75 -2.96 2.38
C TYR A 668 23.13 -1.73 3.03
N SER A 669 23.93 -0.89 3.71
CA SER A 669 23.43 0.35 4.30
C SER A 669 22.99 1.40 3.26
N ARG A 670 23.34 1.19 1.99
CA ARG A 670 22.90 2.00 0.83
C ARG A 670 21.89 1.29 -0.08
N GLY A 671 21.33 0.16 0.35
CA GLY A 671 20.27 -0.55 -0.37
C GLY A 671 20.74 -1.37 -1.58
N PHE A 672 22.05 -1.63 -1.72
CA PHE A 672 22.60 -2.51 -2.73
C PHE A 672 22.80 -3.92 -2.17
N PHE A 673 22.25 -4.93 -2.86
CA PHE A 673 22.29 -6.34 -2.47
C PHE A 673 23.14 -7.16 -3.44
N PRO A 674 24.47 -7.16 -3.26
CA PRO A 674 25.37 -7.85 -4.18
C PRO A 674 25.23 -9.37 -4.05
N THR A 675 25.22 -10.05 -5.19
CA THR A 675 25.14 -11.53 -5.24
C THR A 675 26.45 -12.17 -4.74
N PRO A 676 26.43 -13.46 -4.32
CA PRO A 676 27.65 -14.19 -3.97
C PRO A 676 28.74 -14.12 -5.05
N ALA A 677 28.34 -14.18 -6.33
CA ALA A 677 29.26 -14.02 -7.46
C ALA A 677 29.89 -12.62 -7.53
N SER A 678 29.12 -11.57 -7.24
CA SER A 678 29.62 -10.19 -7.17
C SER A 678 30.60 -10.01 -6.02
N MET A 679 30.32 -10.62 -4.86
CA MET A 679 31.20 -10.58 -3.69
C MET A 679 32.50 -11.36 -3.89
N ALA A 680 32.43 -12.51 -4.56
CA ALA A 680 33.62 -13.25 -4.97
C ALA A 680 34.50 -12.43 -5.93
N ALA A 681 33.90 -11.74 -6.92
CA ALA A 681 34.63 -10.90 -7.86
C ALA A 681 35.32 -9.69 -7.18
N ILE A 682 34.63 -9.03 -6.23
CA ILE A 682 35.21 -7.93 -5.43
C ILE A 682 36.37 -8.43 -4.57
N GLY A 683 36.22 -9.61 -3.94
CA GLY A 683 37.30 -10.24 -3.16
C GLY A 683 38.54 -10.55 -4.01
N VAL A 684 38.34 -11.08 -5.22
CA VAL A 684 39.44 -11.35 -6.18
C VAL A 684 40.11 -10.05 -6.61
N ALA A 685 39.35 -9.00 -6.95
CA ALA A 685 39.90 -7.71 -7.38
C ALA A 685 40.74 -7.04 -6.28
N LEU A 686 40.27 -7.07 -5.03
CA LEU A 686 41.02 -6.54 -3.88
C LEU A 686 42.30 -7.36 -3.60
N GLY A 687 42.23 -8.69 -3.76
CA GLY A 687 43.39 -9.57 -3.66
C GLY A 687 44.46 -9.29 -4.72
N LEU A 688 44.04 -9.03 -5.96
CA LEU A 688 44.92 -8.66 -7.06
C LEU A 688 45.53 -7.25 -6.88
N ALA A 689 44.76 -6.29 -6.38
CA ALA A 689 45.25 -4.94 -6.07
C ALA A 689 46.30 -4.94 -4.96
N ALA A 690 46.08 -5.72 -3.88
CA ALA A 690 47.05 -5.91 -2.83
C ALA A 690 48.34 -6.59 -3.33
N TRP A 691 48.23 -7.52 -4.30
CA TRP A 691 49.37 -8.16 -4.96
C TRP A 691 50.18 -7.17 -5.83
N GLY A 692 49.51 -6.33 -6.61
CA GLY A 692 50.15 -5.30 -7.44
C GLY A 692 51.07 -4.39 -6.62
N ILE A 693 50.60 -3.94 -5.45
CA ILE A 693 51.34 -3.07 -4.52
C ILE A 693 52.58 -3.77 -3.93
N ASP A 694 52.50 -5.06 -3.60
CA ASP A 694 53.60 -5.81 -2.98
C ASP A 694 54.65 -6.26 -4.01
N SER A 695 54.24 -6.49 -5.27
CA SER A 695 55.12 -6.87 -6.38
C SER A 695 56.07 -5.74 -6.84
N VAL A 696 55.62 -4.47 -6.76
CA VAL A 696 56.41 -3.28 -7.10
C VAL A 696 57.53 -3.03 -6.08
N ARG A 697 57.42 -3.57 -4.86
CA ARG A 697 58.38 -3.32 -3.76
C ARG A 697 59.55 -4.32 -3.69
N GLN A 698 59.61 -5.37 -4.51
CA GLN A 698 60.63 -6.43 -4.34
C GLN A 698 61.22 -6.93 -5.67
N SER A 699 62.51 -6.65 -5.92
CA SER A 699 63.28 -7.18 -7.05
C SER A 699 64.12 -8.40 -6.63
N GLY A 700 63.80 -9.59 -7.16
CA GLY A 700 64.60 -10.81 -7.06
C GLY A 700 63.80 -12.10 -7.26
N GLU A 701 64.31 -13.05 -8.06
CA GLU A 701 63.59 -14.26 -8.50
C GLU A 701 63.19 -15.21 -7.37
N ARG A 702 64.03 -15.39 -6.34
CA ARG A 702 63.67 -16.20 -5.14
C ARG A 702 62.57 -15.58 -4.27
N ARG A 703 62.38 -14.26 -4.33
CA ARG A 703 61.28 -13.56 -3.63
C ARG A 703 59.98 -13.64 -4.44
N ARG A 704 60.05 -13.63 -5.77
CA ARG A 704 58.88 -13.77 -6.66
C ARG A 704 58.07 -15.05 -6.40
N SER A 705 58.70 -16.20 -6.15
CA SER A 705 57.96 -17.47 -5.89
C SER A 705 57.20 -17.49 -4.55
N VAL A 706 57.73 -16.81 -3.53
CA VAL A 706 57.05 -16.63 -2.23
C VAL A 706 55.89 -15.64 -2.35
N THR A 707 56.02 -14.61 -3.18
CA THR A 707 54.95 -13.63 -3.46
C THR A 707 53.81 -14.26 -4.28
N LEU A 708 54.13 -15.11 -5.26
CA LEU A 708 53.16 -15.91 -6.02
C LEU A 708 52.38 -16.89 -5.13
N SER A 709 53.06 -17.60 -4.23
CA SER A 709 52.43 -18.51 -3.26
C SER A 709 51.48 -17.80 -2.29
N ARG A 710 51.81 -16.56 -1.87
CA ARG A 710 50.95 -15.73 -1.00
C ARG A 710 49.74 -15.15 -1.74
N ALA A 711 49.89 -14.80 -3.01
CA ALA A 711 48.81 -14.30 -3.85
C ALA A 711 47.76 -15.38 -4.12
N ALA A 712 48.20 -16.59 -4.46
CA ALA A 712 47.32 -17.75 -4.63
C ALA A 712 46.54 -18.06 -3.33
N ALA A 713 47.21 -17.97 -2.16
CA ALA A 713 46.55 -18.13 -0.86
C ALA A 713 45.45 -17.08 -0.61
N LEU A 714 45.70 -15.82 -0.98
CA LEU A 714 44.75 -14.71 -0.81
C LEU A 714 43.54 -14.86 -1.74
N VAL A 715 43.76 -15.27 -2.99
CA VAL A 715 42.70 -15.50 -3.98
C VAL A 715 41.84 -16.70 -3.56
N ILE A 716 42.44 -17.80 -3.12
CA ILE A 716 41.72 -18.99 -2.65
C ILE A 716 40.92 -18.67 -1.37
N ALA A 717 41.50 -17.95 -0.40
CA ALA A 717 40.78 -17.54 0.81
C ALA A 717 39.60 -16.60 0.49
N SER A 718 39.78 -15.68 -0.46
CA SER A 718 38.71 -14.76 -0.88
C SER A 718 37.60 -15.46 -1.67
N ALA A 719 37.94 -16.46 -2.49
CA ALA A 719 36.98 -17.31 -3.19
C ALA A 719 36.18 -18.21 -2.24
N ILE A 720 36.81 -18.76 -1.21
CA ILE A 720 36.14 -19.56 -0.16
C ILE A 720 35.20 -18.68 0.67
N ILE A 721 35.62 -17.46 1.05
CA ILE A 721 34.76 -16.50 1.77
C ILE A 721 33.56 -16.08 0.89
N GLY A 722 33.78 -15.86 -0.41
CA GLY A 722 32.72 -15.54 -1.36
C GLY A 722 31.74 -16.69 -1.63
N ALA A 723 32.15 -17.95 -1.45
CA ALA A 723 31.29 -19.13 -1.60
C ALA A 723 30.55 -19.51 -0.30
N MET A 724 30.92 -18.93 0.85
CA MET A 724 30.25 -19.14 2.14
C MET A 724 29.14 -18.10 2.43
N TYR A 725 29.13 -16.99 1.69
CA TYR A 725 28.02 -16.04 1.60
C TYR A 725 27.03 -16.50 0.53
#